data_AF-A0A2N3N1K3-F1
#
_entry.id   AF-A0A2N3N1K3-F1
#
_cell.length_a   1.000
_cell.length_b   1.000
_cell.length_c   1.000
_cell.angle_alpha   90.00
_cell.angle_beta   90.00
_cell.angle_gamma   90.00
#
_symmetry.space_group_name_H-M   'P 1'
#
loop_
_entity.id
_entity.type
_entity.pdbx_description
1 polymer ?
#
loop_
_entity_poly.entity_id
_entity_poly.type
_entity_poly.pdbx_seq_one_letter_code
_entity_poly.pdbx_strand_id
1 'polypeptide(L)'
;MSSYSRVSGAVRVASVLLILGVLLLTFHWLGGPAYGAGLQGQLQQPPEGVQAHHPPARPIPIPQDEPHDLPHGGDSIAVPTGETKQLTKVPGEGGRPSEQQDIASEPTAEKPVFEAPDAAPTELSQIPSSFADDVQPDIESLSDTQSAPPAEGWHPIPEDCGSYSLRARVAQEPLSEGRFQLGYQRPPPACRTFNSSLAEKTITRMKDVISDPDLYRIFENTFPNTLDTAIKWKGVAANNSQEELCFVITGDIDAMWLRDSANQLQVYRDIMSSPDDDVASLFRGAINLQARYIVGHPYCNAFQAPPESGISPGVGSGGSTVYPPIDVYVVSTCNFELDSFGAFLQMSHDYYTATGDAEFFGKFQWVYAVQSMLKAAKDMMAPTYDDEGKRLQPPYTFNSMTRTMTSTLNLVGTGNPVARTGMVRSPFRPSDDTSVFEFLVPANMMFSRYLNDTAAIMDKITKAPQGLADEMRDLATEIHDAIQEHAVITGSDGQRMYAYEVDGFGGQNLMDDANVPSLLSAPFIGYLEKEDEVYRNTRQFVLSAKNPWFARGPVINAVGSPHIKPGAAWPMASIIQIMTTDNETEIQTSLAELVTSTDGLGLMHESINSLKASEWTREWFSWANGLFGQMILDLEKRKPNILKKSFQAYPG
;
A
#
# COMPACT_ATOMS: atom_id res chain seq x y z
N MET A 1 -2.03 35.32 -63.58
CA MET A 1 -0.59 35.52 -63.89
C MET A 1 0.13 35.48 -62.55
N SER A 2 1.05 34.57 -62.22
CA SER A 2 2.30 34.17 -62.92
C SER A 2 3.29 35.33 -63.00
N SER A 3 4.54 35.29 -62.51
CA SER A 3 5.31 34.33 -61.65
C SER A 3 6.51 35.13 -61.04
N TYR A 4 7.33 34.75 -60.04
CA TYR A 4 7.76 33.51 -59.35
C TYR A 4 7.87 33.79 -57.82
N SER A 5 8.13 32.90 -56.83
CA SER A 5 8.87 31.62 -56.66
C SER A 5 10.42 31.71 -56.58
N ARG A 6 10.98 31.61 -55.34
CA ARG A 6 12.29 30.99 -54.94
C ARG A 6 13.00 31.66 -53.73
N VAL A 7 12.48 31.55 -52.50
CA VAL A 7 13.31 31.56 -51.26
C VAL A 7 12.64 30.68 -50.18
N SER A 8 13.20 29.50 -49.88
CA SER A 8 12.83 28.74 -48.65
C SER A 8 13.84 27.63 -48.26
N GLY A 9 14.61 27.09 -49.21
CA GLY A 9 15.58 26.00 -48.92
C GLY A 9 16.78 26.44 -48.08
N ALA A 10 17.45 27.54 -48.46
CA ALA A 10 18.73 27.95 -47.87
C ALA A 10 18.67 28.23 -46.36
N VAL A 11 17.59 28.84 -45.88
CA VAL A 11 17.41 29.22 -44.47
C VAL A 11 17.34 27.97 -43.58
N ARG A 12 16.64 26.92 -44.01
CA ARG A 12 16.50 25.68 -43.22
C ARG A 12 17.81 24.90 -43.09
N VAL A 13 18.68 24.93 -44.11
CA VAL A 13 19.99 24.26 -44.06
C VAL A 13 20.96 25.00 -43.14
N ALA A 14 20.95 26.34 -43.15
CA ALA A 14 21.82 27.15 -42.30
C ALA A 14 21.57 26.91 -40.79
N SER A 15 20.30 26.81 -40.36
CA SER A 15 19.94 26.57 -38.96
C SER A 15 20.42 25.21 -38.44
N VAL A 16 20.34 24.15 -39.26
CA VAL A 16 20.76 22.79 -38.85
C VAL A 16 22.29 22.70 -38.73
N LEU A 17 23.03 23.34 -39.64
CA LEU A 17 24.50 23.38 -39.58
C LEU A 17 25.02 24.17 -38.36
N LEU A 18 24.32 25.23 -37.93
CA LEU A 18 24.69 25.98 -36.73
C LEU A 18 24.61 25.11 -35.46
N ILE A 19 23.53 24.32 -35.33
CA ILE A 19 23.29 23.45 -34.16
C ILE A 19 24.34 22.32 -34.09
N LEU A 20 24.66 21.70 -35.22
CA LEU A 20 25.72 20.68 -35.30
C LEU A 20 27.12 21.27 -35.00
N GLY A 21 27.39 22.50 -35.41
CA GLY A 21 28.66 23.18 -35.11
C GLY A 21 28.89 23.41 -33.61
N VAL A 22 27.85 23.79 -32.87
CA VAL A 22 27.93 24.01 -31.41
C VAL A 22 28.16 22.69 -30.65
N LEU A 23 27.49 21.61 -31.06
CA LEU A 23 27.63 20.27 -30.43
C LEU A 23 29.01 19.63 -30.65
N LEU A 24 29.72 19.96 -31.73
CA LEU A 24 31.08 19.45 -31.98
C LEU A 24 32.17 20.25 -31.23
N LEU A 25 31.91 21.52 -30.90
CA LEU A 25 32.85 22.37 -30.17
C LEU A 25 32.89 22.06 -28.66
N THR A 26 31.79 21.64 -28.05
CA THR A 26 31.76 21.28 -26.62
C THR A 26 32.56 20.02 -26.29
N PHE A 27 32.63 19.05 -27.21
CA PHE A 27 33.42 17.82 -27.02
C PHE A 27 34.95 18.01 -27.11
N HIS A 28 35.44 19.18 -27.57
CA HIS A 28 36.87 19.46 -27.72
C HIS A 28 37.49 20.26 -26.56
N TRP A 29 36.76 20.52 -25.47
CA TRP A 29 37.23 21.41 -24.39
C TRP A 29 37.23 20.81 -22.98
N LEU A 30 37.30 19.49 -22.84
CA LEU A 30 37.56 18.78 -21.57
C LEU A 30 38.67 17.72 -21.67
N GLY A 31 39.52 17.79 -22.69
CA GLY A 31 40.68 16.90 -22.87
C GLY A 31 42.02 17.62 -22.64
N GLY A 32 42.55 17.60 -21.42
CA GLY A 32 43.87 18.16 -21.08
C GLY A 32 44.48 17.47 -19.84
N PRO A 33 45.81 17.20 -19.78
CA PRO A 33 46.31 16.07 -19.00
C PRO A 33 47.16 16.42 -17.76
N ALA A 34 47.03 15.62 -16.71
CA ALA A 34 48.04 15.45 -15.66
C ALA A 34 47.93 14.08 -14.98
N TYR A 35 49.06 13.56 -14.49
CA TYR A 35 49.23 12.36 -13.64
C TYR A 35 48.60 11.02 -14.10
N GLY A 36 49.47 10.12 -14.58
CA GLY A 36 49.25 8.68 -14.49
C GLY A 36 50.35 8.03 -13.64
N ALA A 37 49.99 7.05 -12.81
CA ALA A 37 50.94 6.14 -12.17
C ALA A 37 50.23 4.84 -11.73
N GLY A 38 50.79 3.69 -12.13
CA GLY A 38 50.60 2.38 -11.48
C GLY A 38 49.20 1.75 -11.47
N LEU A 39 49.00 0.73 -12.31
CA LEU A 39 48.95 -0.66 -11.84
C LEU A 39 48.83 -1.64 -13.03
N GLN A 40 49.81 -2.52 -13.20
CA GLN A 40 49.66 -3.74 -13.99
C GLN A 40 49.37 -4.90 -13.03
N GLY A 41 48.22 -5.58 -13.20
CA GLY A 41 47.78 -6.64 -12.30
C GLY A 41 46.98 -7.72 -13.03
N GLN A 42 47.70 -8.77 -13.45
CA GLN A 42 47.22 -10.13 -13.78
C GLN A 42 45.80 -10.29 -14.37
N LEU A 43 45.74 -10.46 -15.70
CA LEU A 43 44.70 -11.29 -16.31
C LEU A 43 45.01 -12.77 -16.01
N GLN A 44 44.10 -13.47 -15.34
CA GLN A 44 44.08 -14.94 -15.28
C GLN A 44 42.95 -15.47 -16.17
N GLN A 45 43.22 -16.57 -16.87
CA GLN A 45 42.25 -17.28 -17.70
C GLN A 45 41.46 -18.28 -16.84
N PRO A 46 40.13 -18.45 -17.06
CA PRO A 46 39.41 -19.61 -16.54
C PRO A 46 39.82 -20.88 -17.32
N PRO A 47 39.87 -22.06 -16.66
CA PRO A 47 40.18 -23.33 -17.32
C PRO A 47 39.01 -23.84 -18.19
N GLU A 48 39.33 -24.65 -19.19
CA GLU A 48 38.35 -25.27 -20.09
C GLU A 48 37.63 -26.47 -19.46
N GLY A 49 36.37 -26.71 -19.85
CA GLY A 49 35.92 -28.07 -20.15
C GLY A 49 34.84 -28.73 -19.27
N VAL A 50 33.58 -28.29 -19.41
CA VAL A 50 32.45 -29.23 -19.52
C VAL A 50 31.52 -28.73 -20.64
N GLN A 51 31.12 -29.61 -21.56
CA GLN A 51 30.16 -29.28 -22.61
C GLN A 51 28.74 -29.70 -22.20
N ALA A 52 27.79 -28.78 -22.30
CA ALA A 52 26.35 -29.05 -22.27
C ALA A 52 25.70 -28.42 -23.49
N HIS A 53 24.94 -29.20 -24.27
CA HIS A 53 24.28 -28.71 -25.49
C HIS A 53 22.95 -28.03 -25.17
N HIS A 54 22.89 -26.71 -25.32
CA HIS A 54 21.64 -25.97 -25.50
C HIS A 54 21.57 -25.38 -26.92
N PRO A 55 20.43 -25.51 -27.63
CA PRO A 55 20.23 -24.82 -28.91
C PRO A 55 19.96 -23.32 -28.68
N PRO A 56 20.39 -22.42 -29.59
CA PRO A 56 20.14 -21.00 -29.44
C PRO A 56 18.65 -20.66 -29.63
N ALA A 57 18.11 -19.85 -28.73
CA ALA A 57 16.77 -19.28 -28.88
C ALA A 57 16.69 -18.38 -30.13
N ARG A 58 15.60 -18.48 -30.89
CA ARG A 58 15.31 -17.55 -31.99
C ARG A 58 14.59 -16.31 -31.47
N PRO A 59 14.88 -15.10 -31.97
CA PRO A 59 14.03 -13.94 -31.72
C PRO A 59 12.61 -14.20 -32.25
N ILE A 60 11.60 -13.87 -31.43
CA ILE A 60 10.20 -13.84 -31.86
C ILE A 60 9.97 -12.51 -32.60
N PRO A 61 9.34 -12.50 -33.78
CA PRO A 61 9.09 -11.25 -34.51
C PRO A 61 8.07 -10.35 -33.81
N ILE A 62 8.32 -9.04 -33.82
CA ILE A 62 7.30 -8.03 -33.51
C ILE A 62 6.29 -8.03 -34.68
N PRO A 63 4.96 -8.10 -34.43
CA PRO A 63 3.96 -7.93 -35.48
C PRO A 63 4.08 -6.56 -36.15
N GLN A 64 4.01 -6.54 -37.47
CA GLN A 64 3.83 -5.30 -38.24
C GLN A 64 2.37 -5.18 -38.63
N ASP A 65 1.76 -4.03 -38.36
CA ASP A 65 0.41 -3.73 -38.86
C ASP A 65 0.46 -3.47 -40.37
N GLU A 66 -0.29 -4.25 -41.15
CA GLU A 66 -0.69 -3.87 -42.51
C GLU A 66 -2.15 -3.34 -42.51
N PRO A 67 -2.45 -2.30 -43.30
CA PRO A 67 -3.77 -1.67 -43.29
C PRO A 67 -4.80 -2.48 -44.08
N HIS A 68 -5.96 -2.75 -43.48
CA HIS A 68 -7.10 -3.32 -44.20
C HIS A 68 -7.95 -2.22 -44.87
N ASP A 69 -7.94 -2.20 -46.20
CA ASP A 69 -8.89 -1.44 -47.02
C ASP A 69 -10.34 -1.89 -46.76
N LEU A 70 -11.26 -0.92 -46.69
CA LEU A 70 -12.71 -1.15 -46.68
C LEU A 70 -13.35 -0.62 -47.97
N PRO A 71 -14.15 -1.42 -48.69
CA PRO A 71 -14.80 -0.97 -49.92
C PRO A 71 -16.02 -0.07 -49.62
N HIS A 72 -16.14 1.04 -50.36
CA HIS A 72 -17.35 1.85 -50.33
C HIS A 72 -18.53 1.14 -51.02
N GLY A 73 -19.65 1.06 -50.30
CA GLY A 73 -20.98 0.80 -50.86
C GLY A 73 -21.99 1.52 -49.98
N GLY A 74 -22.71 2.49 -50.52
CA GLY A 74 -23.70 3.27 -49.79
C GLY A 74 -25.08 3.14 -50.40
N ASP A 75 -26.12 3.38 -49.60
CA ASP A 75 -27.40 3.86 -50.12
C ASP A 75 -28.12 4.75 -49.09
N SER A 76 -29.15 5.47 -49.54
CA SER A 76 -29.64 6.69 -48.86
C SER A 76 -31.07 6.61 -48.31
N ILE A 77 -31.30 7.21 -47.13
CA ILE A 77 -32.60 7.73 -46.65
C ILE A 77 -32.34 9.08 -45.94
N ALA A 78 -33.32 9.99 -45.90
CA ALA A 78 -33.08 11.43 -45.72
C ALA A 78 -34.03 12.15 -44.74
N VAL A 79 -33.57 13.32 -44.24
CA VAL A 79 -34.38 14.51 -43.83
C VAL A 79 -35.20 14.37 -42.51
N PRO A 80 -35.50 15.47 -41.75
CA PRO A 80 -35.27 16.90 -42.00
C PRO A 80 -34.38 17.64 -40.97
N THR A 81 -33.99 18.87 -41.34
CA THR A 81 -33.48 19.94 -40.46
C THR A 81 -34.61 20.88 -39.99
N GLY A 82 -34.36 21.70 -38.96
CA GLY A 82 -35.25 22.79 -38.50
C GLY A 82 -34.46 24.07 -38.21
N GLU A 83 -35.03 25.25 -38.51
CA GLU A 83 -34.31 26.53 -38.62
C GLU A 83 -34.38 27.45 -37.39
N THR A 84 -33.38 28.33 -37.27
CA THR A 84 -33.25 29.43 -36.30
C THR A 84 -34.05 30.68 -36.69
N LYS A 85 -34.57 31.44 -35.71
CA LYS A 85 -34.98 32.86 -35.90
C LYS A 85 -34.55 33.77 -34.74
N GLN A 86 -34.60 35.09 -34.97
CA GLN A 86 -33.80 36.10 -34.26
C GLN A 86 -34.59 37.14 -33.44
N LEU A 87 -33.90 37.70 -32.42
CA LEU A 87 -33.83 39.11 -31.99
C LEU A 87 -35.08 40.00 -31.86
N THR A 88 -35.24 40.60 -30.67
CA THR A 88 -35.50 42.05 -30.39
C THR A 88 -35.68 42.25 -28.86
N LYS A 89 -35.63 43.44 -28.22
CA LYS A 89 -34.74 44.63 -28.30
C LYS A 89 -35.04 45.52 -27.05
N VAL A 90 -34.01 46.11 -26.43
CA VAL A 90 -34.03 46.98 -25.20
C VAL A 90 -34.38 48.45 -25.58
N PRO A 91 -35.15 49.29 -24.80
CA PRO A 91 -34.63 50.06 -23.64
C PRO A 91 -35.64 50.64 -22.57
N GLY A 92 -35.08 51.36 -21.56
CA GLY A 92 -35.77 52.25 -20.59
C GLY A 92 -35.59 51.79 -19.12
N GLU A 93 -34.80 52.41 -18.23
CA GLU A 93 -34.75 53.79 -17.67
C GLU A 93 -35.79 54.13 -16.57
N GLY A 94 -35.29 54.59 -15.40
CA GLY A 94 -35.92 55.67 -14.63
C GLY A 94 -36.51 55.36 -13.23
N GLY A 95 -36.02 56.10 -12.22
CA GLY A 95 -36.87 56.61 -11.12
C GLY A 95 -36.84 55.91 -9.76
N ARG A 96 -36.32 56.60 -8.73
CA ARG A 96 -36.82 56.49 -7.34
C ARG A 96 -38.10 57.32 -7.21
N PRO A 97 -38.88 57.10 -6.14
CA PRO A 97 -38.94 58.16 -5.12
C PRO A 97 -38.56 57.66 -3.72
N SER A 98 -38.51 58.60 -2.77
CA SER A 98 -38.13 58.40 -1.37
C SER A 98 -39.25 58.84 -0.44
N GLU A 99 -39.38 58.19 0.71
CA GLU A 99 -39.99 58.80 1.89
C GLU A 99 -39.22 58.39 3.15
N GLN A 100 -39.53 59.01 4.30
CA GLN A 100 -38.59 59.21 5.41
C GLN A 100 -39.19 58.78 6.77
N GLN A 101 -38.36 58.85 7.83
CA GLN A 101 -38.67 58.58 9.25
C GLN A 101 -38.82 57.08 9.61
N ASP A 102 -38.45 56.62 10.81
CA ASP A 102 -38.04 57.36 12.03
C ASP A 102 -36.79 56.82 12.74
N ILE A 103 -36.30 57.54 13.76
CA ILE A 103 -35.03 57.27 14.47
C ILE A 103 -35.26 56.47 15.77
N ALA A 104 -34.47 55.41 15.99
CA ALA A 104 -34.33 54.76 17.30
C ALA A 104 -32.92 54.18 17.55
N SER A 105 -32.26 54.71 18.59
CA SER A 105 -31.11 54.18 19.37
C SER A 105 -30.33 52.94 18.87
N GLU A 106 -29.03 53.12 18.60
CA GLU A 106 -28.04 52.05 18.58
C GLU A 106 -27.80 51.45 19.97
N PRO A 107 -27.70 50.11 20.10
CA PRO A 107 -26.79 49.45 21.03
C PRO A 107 -25.47 49.14 20.31
N THR A 108 -24.33 49.47 20.92
CA THR A 108 -23.01 49.18 20.36
C THR A 108 -22.75 47.68 20.35
N ALA A 109 -22.80 47.05 19.18
CA ALA A 109 -22.32 45.69 18.97
C ALA A 109 -20.78 45.71 18.90
N GLU A 110 -20.12 45.09 19.88
CA GLU A 110 -18.68 44.87 19.84
C GLU A 110 -18.34 43.93 18.66
N LYS A 111 -17.22 44.20 17.99
CA LYS A 111 -16.70 43.27 16.99
C LYS A 111 -16.18 42.02 17.72
N PRO A 112 -16.44 40.80 17.21
CA PRO A 112 -15.68 39.64 17.65
C PRO A 112 -14.19 39.91 17.38
N VAL A 113 -13.39 39.97 18.45
CA VAL A 113 -11.95 39.87 18.32
C VAL A 113 -11.67 38.40 18.05
N PHE A 114 -11.18 38.09 16.85
CA PHE A 114 -10.47 36.84 16.65
C PHE A 114 -9.16 36.94 17.42
N GLU A 115 -9.13 36.41 18.63
CA GLU A 115 -7.88 36.05 19.27
C GLU A 115 -7.21 34.99 18.39
N ALA A 116 -5.93 35.19 18.07
CA ALA A 116 -5.16 34.17 17.39
C ALA A 116 -5.08 32.93 18.32
N PRO A 117 -5.09 31.71 17.78
CA PRO A 117 -4.94 30.52 18.61
C PRO A 117 -3.67 30.63 19.45
N ASP A 118 -3.82 30.34 20.74
CA ASP A 118 -2.75 30.47 21.72
C ASP A 118 -1.57 29.55 21.41
N ALA A 119 -0.45 29.78 22.09
CA ALA A 119 0.88 29.20 21.82
C ALA A 119 0.89 27.76 21.27
N ALA A 120 1.74 27.53 20.26
CA ALA A 120 2.02 26.21 19.70
C ALA A 120 2.31 25.18 20.80
N PRO A 121 1.84 23.92 20.64
CA PRO A 121 1.92 22.91 21.70
C PRO A 121 3.37 22.69 22.16
N THR A 122 3.50 22.31 23.44
CA THR A 122 4.74 22.03 24.16
C THR A 122 5.77 21.33 23.28
N GLU A 123 7.05 21.72 23.38
CA GLU A 123 8.15 21.11 22.62
C GLU A 123 8.01 19.60 22.57
N LEU A 124 8.01 19.04 21.34
CA LEU A 124 8.22 17.61 21.09
C LEU A 124 9.30 17.12 22.03
N SER A 125 8.95 16.22 22.96
CA SER A 125 9.88 15.71 23.96
C SER A 125 11.08 15.10 23.23
N GLN A 126 12.21 15.81 23.25
CA GLN A 126 13.31 15.57 22.32
C GLN A 126 13.74 14.11 22.41
N ILE A 127 13.60 13.35 21.31
CA ILE A 127 14.05 11.96 21.22
C ILE A 127 15.54 11.97 21.58
N PRO A 128 15.96 11.43 22.74
CA PRO A 128 17.31 11.70 23.23
C PRO A 128 18.36 11.07 22.33
N SER A 129 19.54 11.70 22.21
CA SER A 129 20.56 11.26 21.24
C SER A 129 21.08 9.84 21.48
N SER A 130 20.93 9.30 22.70
CA SER A 130 21.31 7.93 23.07
C SER A 130 20.40 6.83 22.52
N PHE A 131 19.31 7.17 21.83
CA PHE A 131 18.36 6.17 21.32
C PHE A 131 18.76 5.58 19.97
N ALA A 132 19.66 6.22 19.22
CA ALA A 132 20.25 5.60 18.03
C ALA A 132 21.12 4.38 18.41
N ASP A 133 21.85 4.49 19.52
CA ASP A 133 22.81 3.49 20.00
C ASP A 133 22.18 2.15 20.43
N ASP A 134 20.87 2.15 20.75
CA ASP A 134 20.10 0.94 21.12
C ASP A 134 19.31 0.32 19.95
N VAL A 135 19.20 1.01 18.80
CA VAL A 135 18.38 0.56 17.65
C VAL A 135 19.11 -0.49 16.80
N GLN A 136 20.44 -0.43 16.72
CA GLN A 136 21.29 -1.47 16.12
C GLN A 136 22.63 -1.62 16.85
N PRO A 137 23.10 -2.86 17.12
CA PRO A 137 24.46 -3.10 17.57
C PRO A 137 25.46 -2.86 16.43
N ASP A 138 26.65 -2.32 16.74
CA ASP A 138 27.75 -2.16 15.78
C ASP A 138 28.05 -3.49 15.07
N ILE A 139 28.11 -3.48 13.74
CA ILE A 139 28.34 -4.70 12.94
C ILE A 139 29.68 -5.36 13.30
N GLU A 140 30.71 -4.58 13.68
CA GLU A 140 31.98 -5.12 14.18
C GLU A 140 31.82 -5.86 15.53
N SER A 141 30.91 -5.42 16.39
CA SER A 141 30.66 -6.01 17.72
C SER A 141 29.93 -7.36 17.67
N LEU A 142 29.14 -7.61 16.62
CA LEU A 142 28.43 -8.88 16.43
C LEU A 142 29.37 -10.08 16.24
N SER A 143 30.61 -9.84 15.84
CA SER A 143 31.60 -10.88 15.50
C SER A 143 31.98 -11.84 16.64
N ASP A 144 31.77 -11.46 17.91
CA ASP A 144 32.00 -12.28 19.10
C ASP A 144 30.73 -12.91 19.69
N THR A 145 29.55 -12.68 19.08
CA THR A 145 28.28 -13.20 19.62
C THR A 145 28.12 -14.70 19.36
N GLN A 146 27.97 -15.48 20.44
CA GLN A 146 27.55 -16.88 20.32
C GLN A 146 26.12 -16.93 19.79
N SER A 147 25.87 -17.76 18.78
CA SER A 147 24.55 -17.97 18.19
C SER A 147 23.51 -18.25 19.28
N ALA A 148 22.51 -17.37 19.41
CA ALA A 148 21.37 -17.60 20.29
C ALA A 148 20.70 -18.95 19.95
N PRO A 149 20.13 -19.67 20.93
CA PRO A 149 19.36 -20.87 20.65
C PRO A 149 18.19 -20.54 19.70
N PRO A 150 17.81 -21.44 18.77
CA PRO A 150 16.70 -21.19 17.85
C PRO A 150 15.43 -20.80 18.61
N ALA A 151 14.78 -19.73 18.16
CA ALA A 151 13.54 -19.25 18.77
C ALA A 151 12.42 -20.29 18.61
N GLU A 152 11.56 -20.43 19.62
CA GLU A 152 10.52 -21.46 19.61
C GLU A 152 9.59 -21.32 18.39
N GLY A 153 9.26 -22.46 17.78
CA GLY A 153 8.48 -22.56 16.54
C GLY A 153 9.26 -22.30 15.24
N TRP A 154 10.42 -21.63 15.26
CA TRP A 154 11.22 -21.29 14.08
C TRP A 154 12.44 -22.20 13.89
N HIS A 155 12.79 -22.47 12.63
CA HIS A 155 14.01 -23.17 12.26
C HIS A 155 14.54 -22.70 10.90
N PRO A 156 15.86 -22.75 10.64
CA PRO A 156 16.41 -22.47 9.32
C PRO A 156 15.95 -23.54 8.31
N ILE A 157 15.51 -23.10 7.13
CA ILE A 157 15.01 -24.00 6.07
C ILE A 157 16.17 -24.84 5.51
N PRO A 158 16.03 -26.18 5.35
CA PRO A 158 16.98 -27.02 4.66
C PRO A 158 17.25 -26.58 3.19
N GLU A 159 18.49 -26.71 2.73
CA GLU A 159 18.91 -26.30 1.38
C GLU A 159 18.16 -27.02 0.25
N ASP A 160 17.67 -28.24 0.48
CA ASP A 160 16.96 -29.07 -0.50
C ASP A 160 15.47 -28.72 -0.67
N CYS A 161 14.93 -27.81 0.15
CA CYS A 161 13.53 -27.37 0.06
C CYS A 161 13.20 -26.52 -1.18
N GLY A 162 14.20 -25.89 -1.79
CA GLY A 162 14.05 -25.08 -3.01
C GLY A 162 13.27 -23.76 -2.82
N SER A 163 12.91 -23.12 -3.95
CA SER A 163 12.17 -21.86 -3.96
C SER A 163 10.66 -22.09 -3.87
N TYR A 164 9.99 -21.40 -2.92
CA TYR A 164 8.54 -21.44 -2.82
C TYR A 164 7.85 -20.82 -4.05
N SER A 165 8.39 -19.74 -4.62
CA SER A 165 7.88 -19.13 -5.86
C SER A 165 7.88 -20.13 -7.03
N LEU A 166 8.90 -21.00 -7.13
CA LEU A 166 8.89 -22.08 -8.13
C LEU A 166 7.86 -23.18 -7.84
N ARG A 167 7.54 -23.45 -6.55
CA ARG A 167 6.47 -24.37 -6.15
C ARG A 167 5.09 -23.82 -6.50
N ALA A 168 4.81 -22.57 -6.11
CA ALA A 168 3.50 -21.92 -6.24
C ALA A 168 3.04 -21.75 -7.70
N ARG A 169 3.97 -21.66 -8.66
CA ARG A 169 3.70 -21.61 -10.11
C ARG A 169 3.08 -22.88 -10.72
N VAL A 170 2.99 -23.98 -9.98
CA VAL A 170 2.52 -25.29 -10.50
C VAL A 170 1.57 -25.93 -9.49
N ALA A 171 0.44 -26.46 -9.96
CA ALA A 171 -0.50 -27.21 -9.11
C ALA A 171 0.17 -28.48 -8.56
N GLN A 172 0.34 -28.54 -7.25
CA GLN A 172 1.06 -29.61 -6.56
C GLN A 172 0.14 -30.76 -6.18
N GLU A 173 0.59 -32.00 -6.34
CA GLU A 173 -0.13 -33.18 -5.85
C GLU A 173 -0.04 -33.30 -4.30
N PRO A 174 -1.07 -33.85 -3.61
CA PRO A 174 -2.35 -34.29 -4.17
C PRO A 174 -3.26 -33.11 -4.56
N LEU A 175 -3.91 -33.18 -5.71
CA LEU A 175 -4.99 -32.25 -6.05
C LEU A 175 -6.20 -32.42 -5.10
N SER A 176 -7.09 -31.42 -5.02
CA SER A 176 -8.35 -31.52 -4.27
C SER A 176 -9.36 -32.46 -4.96
N GLU A 177 -10.33 -32.95 -4.18
CA GLU A 177 -11.36 -33.89 -4.67
C GLU A 177 -12.51 -33.22 -5.45
N GLY A 178 -12.48 -31.89 -5.58
CA GLY A 178 -13.47 -31.12 -6.34
C GLY A 178 -13.15 -31.02 -7.83
N ARG A 179 -14.11 -30.49 -8.59
CA ARG A 179 -14.09 -30.24 -10.04
C ARG A 179 -12.94 -29.34 -10.46
N PHE A 180 -12.51 -28.40 -9.61
CA PHE A 180 -11.43 -27.48 -9.96
C PHE A 180 -10.03 -28.08 -9.70
N GLN A 181 -9.94 -29.22 -8.99
CA GLN A 181 -8.72 -30.01 -8.78
C GLN A 181 -7.51 -29.16 -8.35
N LEU A 182 -7.71 -28.32 -7.35
CA LEU A 182 -6.75 -27.34 -6.88
C LEU A 182 -5.54 -27.99 -6.17
N GLY A 183 -4.34 -27.51 -6.50
CA GLY A 183 -3.08 -28.04 -5.96
C GLY A 183 -2.88 -27.82 -4.46
N TYR A 184 -2.07 -28.68 -3.82
CA TYR A 184 -1.69 -28.59 -2.40
C TYR A 184 -0.40 -27.77 -2.21
N GLN A 185 -0.55 -26.46 -2.05
CA GLN A 185 0.55 -25.49 -2.11
C GLN A 185 1.31 -25.27 -0.81
N ARG A 186 0.88 -25.87 0.31
CA ARG A 186 1.72 -25.88 1.53
C ARG A 186 3.09 -26.53 1.23
N PRO A 187 4.21 -26.05 1.80
CA PRO A 187 5.48 -26.75 1.74
C PRO A 187 5.43 -28.11 2.47
N PRO A 188 6.34 -29.05 2.16
CA PRO A 188 6.62 -30.19 3.02
C PRO A 188 6.92 -29.74 4.45
N PRO A 189 6.54 -30.48 5.52
CA PRO A 189 6.65 -29.98 6.90
C PRO A 189 8.03 -29.48 7.34
N ALA A 190 9.12 -30.10 6.86
CA ALA A 190 10.49 -29.65 7.14
C ALA A 190 10.87 -28.31 6.46
N CYS A 191 10.13 -27.92 5.43
CA CYS A 191 10.37 -26.74 4.60
C CYS A 191 9.48 -25.54 4.97
N ARG A 192 8.76 -25.62 6.10
CA ARG A 192 7.90 -24.54 6.59
C ARG A 192 8.72 -23.60 7.47
N THR A 193 8.57 -22.28 7.33
CA THR A 193 9.37 -21.32 8.12
C THR A 193 9.05 -21.30 9.62
N PHE A 194 7.81 -21.60 10.00
CA PHE A 194 7.35 -21.57 11.39
C PHE A 194 6.26 -22.61 11.65
N ASN A 195 6.35 -23.29 12.80
CA ASN A 195 5.39 -24.31 13.22
C ASN A 195 4.49 -23.78 14.36
N SER A 196 3.26 -23.39 14.04
CA SER A 196 2.23 -23.07 15.05
C SER A 196 1.32 -24.27 15.32
N SER A 197 1.21 -24.65 16.58
CA SER A 197 0.24 -25.65 17.06
C SER A 197 -1.19 -25.12 17.05
N LEU A 198 -1.40 -23.81 17.09
CA LEU A 198 -2.73 -23.18 16.99
C LEU A 198 -3.23 -23.15 15.54
N ALA A 199 -2.33 -22.89 14.58
CA ALA A 199 -2.65 -22.91 13.15
C ALA A 199 -3.08 -24.31 12.67
N GLU A 200 -2.31 -25.37 12.97
CA GLU A 200 -2.63 -26.73 12.51
C GLU A 200 -3.93 -27.29 13.14
N LYS A 201 -4.22 -26.94 14.40
CA LYS A 201 -5.52 -27.23 15.03
C LYS A 201 -6.66 -26.53 14.29
N THR A 202 -6.46 -25.28 13.88
CA THR A 202 -7.44 -24.48 13.15
C THR A 202 -7.70 -25.07 11.76
N ILE A 203 -6.67 -25.42 11.00
CA ILE A 203 -6.79 -26.08 9.69
C ILE A 203 -7.56 -27.40 9.82
N THR A 204 -7.15 -28.26 10.75
CA THR A 204 -7.80 -29.55 11.01
C THR A 204 -9.29 -29.38 11.34
N ARG A 205 -9.61 -28.42 12.21
CA ARG A 205 -10.99 -28.09 12.63
C ARG A 205 -11.84 -27.56 11.46
N MET A 206 -11.27 -26.70 10.62
CA MET A 206 -12.00 -26.08 9.51
C MET A 206 -12.36 -27.06 8.39
N LYS A 207 -11.74 -28.25 8.35
CA LYS A 207 -12.12 -29.33 7.44
C LYS A 207 -13.53 -29.88 7.67
N ASP A 208 -14.01 -29.86 8.92
CA ASP A 208 -15.39 -30.23 9.26
C ASP A 208 -16.36 -29.03 9.11
N VAL A 209 -15.84 -27.82 8.93
CA VAL A 209 -16.60 -26.56 8.78
C VAL A 209 -16.89 -26.28 7.31
N ILE A 210 -15.88 -26.32 6.45
CA ILE A 210 -16.00 -26.03 5.01
C ILE A 210 -16.43 -27.30 4.27
N SER A 211 -17.58 -27.27 3.60
CA SER A 211 -18.16 -28.44 2.93
C SER A 211 -17.81 -28.57 1.45
N ASP A 212 -17.21 -27.53 0.84
CA ASP A 212 -16.71 -27.60 -0.53
C ASP A 212 -15.20 -27.93 -0.52
N PRO A 213 -14.76 -29.00 -1.22
CA PRO A 213 -13.37 -29.47 -1.13
C PRO A 213 -12.36 -28.52 -1.79
N ASP A 214 -12.79 -27.73 -2.78
CA ASP A 214 -11.91 -26.77 -3.44
C ASP A 214 -11.78 -25.49 -2.59
N LEU A 215 -12.88 -25.04 -1.98
CA LEU A 215 -12.83 -23.95 -0.98
C LEU A 215 -11.98 -24.32 0.23
N TYR A 216 -12.09 -25.56 0.74
CA TYR A 216 -11.24 -26.03 1.83
C TYR A 216 -9.77 -26.09 1.41
N ARG A 217 -9.47 -26.54 0.17
CA ARG A 217 -8.08 -26.57 -0.32
C ARG A 217 -7.45 -25.17 -0.37
N ILE A 218 -8.20 -24.16 -0.82
CA ILE A 218 -7.71 -22.78 -0.79
C ILE A 218 -7.43 -22.38 0.67
N PHE A 219 -8.39 -22.55 1.59
CA PHE A 219 -8.17 -22.22 3.01
C PHE A 219 -6.95 -22.95 3.61
N GLU A 220 -6.79 -24.24 3.33
CA GLU A 220 -5.65 -25.06 3.79
C GLU A 220 -4.31 -24.55 3.23
N ASN A 221 -4.27 -24.06 1.98
CA ASN A 221 -3.08 -23.48 1.37
C ASN A 221 -2.79 -22.05 1.87
N THR A 222 -3.83 -21.22 2.04
CA THR A 222 -3.67 -19.78 2.18
C THR A 222 -3.63 -19.31 3.64
N PHE A 223 -4.43 -19.89 4.54
CA PHE A 223 -4.44 -19.52 5.96
C PHE A 223 -3.06 -19.66 6.63
N PRO A 224 -2.30 -20.77 6.49
CA PRO A 224 -0.96 -20.88 7.08
C PRO A 224 0.14 -20.23 6.23
N ASN A 225 -0.15 -19.59 5.09
CA ASN A 225 0.87 -19.28 4.09
C ASN A 225 2.02 -18.42 4.64
N THR A 226 1.73 -17.44 5.50
CA THR A 226 2.75 -16.64 6.21
C THR A 226 3.65 -17.52 7.07
N LEU A 227 3.08 -18.39 7.91
CA LEU A 227 3.84 -19.28 8.80
C LEU A 227 4.65 -20.33 8.02
N ASP A 228 4.05 -20.86 6.96
CA ASP A 228 4.67 -21.85 6.09
C ASP A 228 5.82 -21.26 5.26
N THR A 229 5.83 -19.97 4.91
CA THR A 229 6.73 -19.44 3.86
C THR A 229 7.46 -18.13 4.16
N ALA A 230 6.93 -17.27 5.03
CA ALA A 230 7.31 -15.86 5.13
C ALA A 230 8.01 -15.47 6.45
N ILE A 231 8.08 -16.35 7.46
CA ILE A 231 8.82 -16.09 8.72
C ILE A 231 10.32 -16.32 8.48
N LYS A 232 10.92 -15.42 7.70
CA LYS A 232 12.29 -15.55 7.20
C LYS A 232 13.33 -15.67 8.32
N TRP A 233 13.11 -14.98 9.45
CA TRP A 233 13.92 -15.16 10.67
C TRP A 233 13.13 -14.79 11.94
N LYS A 234 13.34 -15.55 13.02
CA LYS A 234 12.91 -15.19 14.38
C LYS A 234 14.07 -15.40 15.36
N GLY A 235 14.26 -14.46 16.27
CA GLY A 235 15.32 -14.49 17.27
C GLY A 235 15.07 -13.48 18.39
N VAL A 236 16.16 -12.97 18.95
CA VAL A 236 16.18 -11.91 19.98
C VAL A 236 17.26 -10.89 19.66
N ALA A 237 17.19 -9.71 20.27
CA ALA A 237 18.22 -8.68 20.16
C ALA A 237 19.57 -9.13 20.73
N ALA A 238 20.66 -8.74 20.08
CA ALA A 238 22.01 -9.13 20.51
C ALA A 238 22.43 -8.51 21.86
N ASN A 239 21.93 -7.31 22.17
CA ASN A 239 22.13 -6.62 23.45
C ASN A 239 21.10 -7.02 24.52
N ASN A 240 19.96 -7.63 24.16
CA ASN A 240 18.87 -7.91 25.09
C ASN A 240 18.04 -9.15 24.71
N SER A 241 18.31 -10.29 25.36
CA SER A 241 17.60 -11.55 25.11
C SER A 241 16.12 -11.58 25.57
N GLN A 242 15.57 -10.48 26.10
CA GLN A 242 14.13 -10.32 26.35
C GLN A 242 13.40 -9.65 25.19
N GLU A 243 14.11 -8.94 24.30
CA GLU A 243 13.52 -8.32 23.12
C GLU A 243 13.45 -9.37 21.99
N GLU A 244 12.33 -10.08 21.90
CA GLU A 244 12.03 -10.93 20.75
C GLU A 244 12.01 -10.10 19.46
N LEU A 245 12.51 -10.66 18.35
CA LEU A 245 12.50 -10.06 17.02
C LEU A 245 12.00 -11.08 16.00
N CYS A 246 11.19 -10.64 15.02
CA CYS A 246 10.64 -11.48 13.97
C CYS A 246 10.60 -10.72 12.64
N PHE A 247 11.43 -11.16 11.69
CA PHE A 247 11.53 -10.60 10.34
C PHE A 247 10.64 -11.39 9.38
N VAL A 248 9.61 -10.72 8.87
CA VAL A 248 8.58 -11.30 7.99
C VAL A 248 8.68 -10.67 6.60
N ILE A 249 8.92 -11.48 5.58
CA ILE A 249 9.06 -11.01 4.19
C ILE A 249 7.69 -10.97 3.49
N THR A 250 7.50 -10.08 2.52
CA THR A 250 6.21 -9.97 1.79
C THR A 250 5.87 -11.22 0.98
N GLY A 251 6.89 -11.97 0.58
CA GLY A 251 6.80 -13.23 -0.17
C GLY A 251 7.99 -13.37 -1.11
N ASP A 252 7.74 -13.13 -2.39
CA ASP A 252 8.74 -13.13 -3.48
C ASP A 252 9.83 -12.03 -3.39
N ILE A 253 9.77 -11.14 -2.39
CA ILE A 253 10.77 -10.10 -2.11
C ILE A 253 11.35 -10.29 -0.69
N ASP A 254 12.68 -10.39 -0.58
CA ASP A 254 13.41 -10.57 0.68
C ASP A 254 13.56 -9.26 1.50
N ALA A 255 12.44 -8.58 1.77
CA ALA A 255 12.36 -7.40 2.62
C ALA A 255 11.01 -7.34 3.37
N MET A 256 11.00 -6.64 4.51
CA MET A 256 9.85 -6.52 5.40
C MET A 256 9.17 -5.16 5.20
N TRP A 257 8.01 -5.15 4.54
CA TRP A 257 7.10 -4.00 4.53
C TRP A 257 6.36 -3.93 5.87
N LEU A 258 6.20 -2.73 6.44
CA LEU A 258 5.45 -2.52 7.68
C LEU A 258 3.98 -2.91 7.52
N ARG A 259 3.37 -2.49 6.41
CA ARG A 259 2.02 -2.87 5.97
C ARG A 259 1.87 -4.38 5.84
N ASP A 260 2.63 -5.00 4.93
CA ASP A 260 2.46 -6.41 4.59
C ASP A 260 2.69 -7.30 5.81
N SER A 261 3.78 -7.12 6.57
CA SER A 261 4.09 -7.97 7.72
C SER A 261 3.04 -7.90 8.84
N ALA A 262 2.43 -6.74 9.07
CA ALA A 262 1.30 -6.60 9.99
C ALA A 262 0.04 -7.33 9.48
N ASN A 263 -0.31 -7.17 8.20
CA ASN A 263 -1.48 -7.81 7.61
C ASN A 263 -1.32 -9.34 7.44
N GLN A 264 -0.11 -9.80 7.10
CA GLN A 264 0.29 -11.21 7.02
C GLN A 264 0.16 -11.94 8.36
N LEU A 265 0.28 -11.23 9.48
CA LEU A 265 0.05 -11.76 10.82
C LEU A 265 -1.40 -11.58 11.31
N GLN A 266 -2.13 -10.55 10.83
CA GLN A 266 -3.49 -10.23 11.28
C GLN A 266 -4.46 -11.42 11.22
N VAL A 267 -4.34 -12.28 10.21
CA VAL A 267 -5.11 -13.52 10.05
C VAL A 267 -5.08 -14.44 11.29
N TYR A 268 -4.01 -14.39 12.09
CA TYR A 268 -3.85 -15.21 13.28
C TYR A 268 -4.33 -14.54 14.58
N ARG A 269 -4.77 -13.27 14.57
CA ARG A 269 -5.22 -12.57 15.78
C ARG A 269 -6.37 -13.28 16.50
N ASP A 270 -7.25 -13.89 15.71
CA ASP A 270 -8.45 -14.58 16.17
C ASP A 270 -8.17 -16.00 16.73
N ILE A 271 -6.92 -16.48 16.65
CA ILE A 271 -6.48 -17.78 17.22
C ILE A 271 -5.44 -17.64 18.34
N MET A 272 -4.92 -16.44 18.61
CA MET A 272 -4.14 -16.16 19.83
C MET A 272 -4.99 -16.44 21.08
N SER A 273 -4.32 -16.91 22.12
CA SER A 273 -4.93 -17.51 23.31
C SER A 273 -4.24 -17.13 24.63
N SER A 274 -2.97 -16.74 24.57
CA SER A 274 -2.15 -16.29 25.70
C SER A 274 -1.02 -15.38 25.20
N PRO A 275 -0.48 -14.44 26.00
CA PRO A 275 0.85 -13.88 25.74
C PRO A 275 1.90 -14.98 25.50
N ASP A 276 1.81 -16.11 26.20
CA ASP A 276 2.84 -17.16 26.15
C ASP A 276 2.74 -18.12 24.94
N ASP A 277 1.91 -17.86 23.93
CA ASP A 277 1.72 -18.79 22.80
C ASP A 277 2.55 -18.52 21.53
N ASP A 278 2.58 -19.52 20.64
CA ASP A 278 3.45 -19.53 19.46
C ASP A 278 3.14 -18.39 18.47
N VAL A 279 1.86 -18.03 18.29
CA VAL A 279 1.44 -16.88 17.47
C VAL A 279 1.76 -15.56 18.17
N ALA A 280 1.50 -15.45 19.48
CA ALA A 280 1.81 -14.25 20.26
C ALA A 280 3.31 -13.89 20.20
N SER A 281 4.19 -14.90 20.13
CA SER A 281 5.64 -14.72 19.94
C SER A 281 6.03 -14.10 18.59
N LEU A 282 5.22 -14.26 17.54
CA LEU A 282 5.42 -13.61 16.24
C LEU A 282 5.00 -12.15 16.29
N PHE A 283 3.83 -11.86 16.89
CA PHE A 283 3.34 -10.50 17.05
C PHE A 283 4.31 -9.64 17.86
N ARG A 284 4.80 -10.10 19.03
CA ARG A 284 5.81 -9.35 19.79
C ARG A 284 7.09 -9.11 19.00
N GLY A 285 7.59 -10.16 18.34
CA GLY A 285 8.81 -10.07 17.53
C GLY A 285 8.69 -9.08 16.37
N ALA A 286 7.53 -9.05 15.71
CA ALA A 286 7.25 -8.12 14.62
C ALA A 286 7.03 -6.69 15.14
N ILE A 287 6.28 -6.50 16.23
CA ILE A 287 6.06 -5.17 16.84
C ILE A 287 7.39 -4.56 17.32
N ASN A 288 8.27 -5.32 17.99
CA ASN A 288 9.59 -4.82 18.40
C ASN A 288 10.44 -4.41 17.19
N LEU A 289 10.52 -5.27 16.18
CA LEU A 289 11.35 -5.02 15.00
C LEU A 289 10.82 -3.85 14.15
N GLN A 290 9.50 -3.76 13.94
CA GLN A 290 8.87 -2.60 13.32
C GLN A 290 9.10 -1.31 14.13
N ALA A 291 9.04 -1.37 15.46
CA ALA A 291 9.30 -0.21 16.31
C ALA A 291 10.73 0.33 16.14
N ARG A 292 11.75 -0.55 16.08
CA ARG A 292 13.15 -0.16 15.76
C ARG A 292 13.24 0.59 14.43
N TYR A 293 12.64 0.04 13.38
CA TYR A 293 12.62 0.66 12.05
C TYR A 293 11.94 2.04 12.05
N ILE A 294 10.77 2.15 12.69
CA ILE A 294 9.98 3.39 12.76
C ILE A 294 10.69 4.47 13.60
N VAL A 295 11.43 4.11 14.64
CA VAL A 295 12.22 5.07 15.45
C VAL A 295 13.27 5.76 14.59
N GLY A 296 14.08 5.01 13.83
CA GLY A 296 15.15 5.56 13.00
C GLY A 296 14.71 6.16 11.66
N HIS A 297 13.69 5.56 11.04
CA HIS A 297 13.29 5.84 9.64
C HIS A 297 11.76 5.92 9.48
N PRO A 298 11.07 6.86 10.15
CA PRO A 298 9.60 6.95 10.13
C PRO A 298 9.01 7.30 8.75
N TYR A 299 9.82 7.75 7.80
CA TYR A 299 9.39 8.07 6.43
C TYR A 299 9.46 6.88 5.46
N CYS A 300 9.63 5.66 5.98
CA CYS A 300 9.97 4.49 5.17
C CYS A 300 9.02 3.31 5.42
N ASN A 301 8.62 2.65 4.34
CA ASN A 301 7.66 1.55 4.33
C ASN A 301 8.31 0.17 4.40
N ALA A 302 9.56 0.00 3.93
CA ALA A 302 10.18 -1.32 3.74
C ALA A 302 11.63 -1.42 4.22
N PHE A 303 11.96 -2.53 4.88
CA PHE A 303 13.20 -2.69 5.63
C PHE A 303 13.95 -4.01 5.35
N GLN A 304 15.27 -3.93 5.53
CA GLN A 304 16.22 -5.04 5.43
C GLN A 304 16.17 -5.92 6.68
N ALA A 305 16.67 -7.15 6.59
CA ALA A 305 16.77 -8.04 7.75
C ALA A 305 17.60 -7.43 8.89
N PRO A 306 17.24 -7.66 10.16
CA PRO A 306 18.02 -7.17 11.30
C PRO A 306 19.43 -7.77 11.30
N PRO A 307 20.49 -7.03 11.69
CA PRO A 307 21.86 -7.55 11.74
C PRO A 307 22.00 -8.86 12.53
N GLU A 308 21.22 -9.04 13.59
CA GLU A 308 21.15 -10.26 14.41
C GLU A 308 20.74 -11.53 13.64
N SER A 309 20.15 -11.39 12.43
CA SER A 309 19.77 -12.52 11.58
C SER A 309 20.91 -13.12 10.75
N GLY A 310 22.00 -12.36 10.55
CA GLY A 310 23.07 -12.72 9.61
C GLY A 310 22.66 -12.72 8.13
N ILE A 311 21.41 -12.38 7.80
CA ILE A 311 20.93 -12.27 6.42
C ILE A 311 21.53 -10.99 5.81
N SER A 312 22.20 -11.13 4.67
CA SER A 312 22.77 -9.98 3.96
C SER A 312 21.66 -9.07 3.42
N PRO A 313 21.72 -7.74 3.64
CA PRO A 313 20.79 -6.80 3.03
C PRO A 313 20.70 -6.96 1.51
N GLY A 314 19.48 -6.85 0.98
CA GLY A 314 19.22 -6.88 -0.45
C GLY A 314 19.69 -5.60 -1.14
N VAL A 315 19.50 -5.55 -2.46
CA VAL A 315 19.63 -4.28 -3.19
C VAL A 315 18.56 -3.33 -2.63
N GLY A 316 18.99 -2.25 -1.96
CA GLY A 316 18.12 -1.28 -1.30
C GLY A 316 17.34 -0.40 -2.29
N SER A 317 17.26 0.91 -2.02
CA SER A 317 16.28 1.86 -2.61
C SER A 317 16.32 2.10 -4.14
N GLY A 318 16.95 1.23 -4.94
CA GLY A 318 17.00 1.31 -6.40
C GLY A 318 17.84 2.48 -6.95
N GLY A 319 18.61 3.14 -6.08
CA GLY A 319 19.27 4.41 -6.40
C GLY A 319 18.35 5.64 -6.25
N SER A 320 17.23 5.51 -5.53
CA SER A 320 16.32 6.63 -5.24
C SER A 320 16.97 7.60 -4.24
N THR A 321 16.88 8.90 -4.54
CA THR A 321 17.30 9.98 -3.65
C THR A 321 16.17 10.29 -2.68
N VAL A 322 16.45 10.25 -1.37
CA VAL A 322 15.47 10.47 -0.30
C VAL A 322 15.95 11.57 0.65
N TYR A 323 15.02 12.39 1.13
CA TYR A 323 15.18 13.24 2.31
C TYR A 323 14.06 12.89 3.31
N PRO A 324 14.33 12.75 4.62
CA PRO A 324 15.66 12.68 5.25
C PRO A 324 16.56 11.57 4.66
N PRO A 325 17.89 11.67 4.78
CA PRO A 325 18.79 10.63 4.29
C PRO A 325 18.59 9.31 5.06
N ILE A 326 18.87 8.20 4.39
CA ILE A 326 18.52 6.84 4.83
C ILE A 326 19.77 5.97 4.92
N ASP A 327 19.76 4.95 5.79
CA ASP A 327 20.77 3.88 5.74
C ASP A 327 20.24 2.71 4.89
N VAL A 328 20.91 2.43 3.77
CA VAL A 328 20.54 1.36 2.82
C VAL A 328 20.83 -0.06 3.32
N TYR A 329 21.57 -0.22 4.43
CA TYR A 329 21.71 -1.49 5.15
C TYR A 329 20.53 -1.77 6.08
N VAL A 330 19.73 -0.75 6.41
CA VAL A 330 18.51 -0.86 7.24
C VAL A 330 17.24 -0.78 6.39
N VAL A 331 17.24 0.10 5.39
CA VAL A 331 16.11 0.39 4.49
C VAL A 331 16.17 -0.43 3.21
N SER A 332 15.04 -1.01 2.83
CA SER A 332 14.81 -1.53 1.48
C SER A 332 14.27 -0.43 0.57
N THR A 333 13.17 0.25 0.96
CA THR A 333 12.69 1.47 0.28
C THR A 333 12.00 2.43 1.26
N CYS A 334 11.89 3.70 0.85
CA CYS A 334 11.26 4.79 1.60
C CYS A 334 10.22 5.52 0.77
N ASN A 335 9.22 4.80 0.29
CA ASN A 335 7.97 5.42 -0.08
C ASN A 335 7.26 5.82 1.22
N PHE A 336 6.89 7.09 1.42
CA PHE A 336 6.13 7.45 2.61
C PHE A 336 4.64 7.12 2.43
N GLU A 337 4.20 6.13 3.20
CA GLU A 337 2.91 5.45 3.11
C GLU A 337 2.28 5.47 4.50
N LEU A 338 1.28 6.32 4.71
CA LEU A 338 0.66 6.57 6.02
C LEU A 338 -0.04 5.31 6.59
N ASP A 339 -0.44 4.38 5.71
CA ASP A 339 -0.91 3.05 6.09
C ASP A 339 0.15 2.21 6.81
N SER A 340 1.46 2.45 6.61
CA SER A 340 2.51 1.78 7.39
C SER A 340 2.42 2.13 8.88
N PHE A 341 2.04 3.36 9.22
CA PHE A 341 1.74 3.75 10.59
C PHE A 341 0.44 3.12 11.08
N GLY A 342 -0.62 3.14 10.26
CA GLY A 342 -1.88 2.48 10.56
C GLY A 342 -1.72 0.98 10.86
N ALA A 343 -0.90 0.29 10.08
CA ALA A 343 -0.65 -1.16 10.17
C ALA A 343 0.16 -1.55 11.42
N PHE A 344 1.18 -0.76 11.80
CA PHE A 344 1.91 -0.96 13.06
C PHE A 344 0.99 -0.84 14.29
N LEU A 345 0.13 0.19 14.30
CA LEU A 345 -0.84 0.39 15.39
C LEU A 345 -1.96 -0.66 15.37
N GLN A 346 -2.40 -1.10 14.18
CA GLN A 346 -3.33 -2.21 14.02
C GLN A 346 -2.76 -3.52 14.58
N MET A 347 -1.52 -3.89 14.24
CA MET A 347 -0.86 -5.09 14.80
C MET A 347 -0.69 -4.99 16.32
N SER A 348 -0.38 -3.79 16.83
CA SER A 348 -0.32 -3.50 18.27
C SER A 348 -1.68 -3.69 18.96
N HIS A 349 -2.75 -3.15 18.36
CA HIS A 349 -4.12 -3.30 18.84
C HIS A 349 -4.61 -4.76 18.78
N ASP A 350 -4.32 -5.47 17.70
CA ASP A 350 -4.70 -6.87 17.50
C ASP A 350 -4.02 -7.78 18.55
N TYR A 351 -2.71 -7.60 18.81
CA TYR A 351 -2.01 -8.30 19.89
C TYR A 351 -2.60 -8.00 21.27
N TYR A 352 -2.77 -6.71 21.59
CA TYR A 352 -3.25 -6.29 22.90
C TYR A 352 -4.69 -6.76 23.17
N THR A 353 -5.56 -6.74 22.16
CA THR A 353 -6.96 -7.19 22.26
C THR A 353 -7.06 -8.70 22.48
N ALA A 354 -6.19 -9.50 21.84
CA ALA A 354 -6.16 -10.95 22.02
C ALA A 354 -5.52 -11.39 23.36
N THR A 355 -4.51 -10.66 23.86
CA THR A 355 -3.66 -11.12 24.97
C THR A 355 -3.81 -10.34 26.28
N GLY A 356 -4.23 -9.08 26.23
CA GLY A 356 -4.27 -8.15 27.37
C GLY A 356 -2.91 -7.65 27.87
N ASP A 357 -1.79 -8.03 27.23
CA ASP A 357 -0.43 -7.70 27.64
C ASP A 357 -0.04 -6.26 27.32
N ALA A 358 -0.56 -5.33 28.12
CA ALA A 358 -0.19 -3.91 28.07
C ALA A 358 1.26 -3.65 28.54
N GLU A 359 1.83 -4.49 29.40
CA GLU A 359 3.18 -4.27 29.92
C GLU A 359 4.26 -4.46 28.84
N PHE A 360 4.04 -5.33 27.85
CA PHE A 360 4.95 -5.51 26.71
C PHE A 360 5.33 -4.19 26.02
N PHE A 361 4.34 -3.34 25.72
CA PHE A 361 4.55 -2.07 25.01
C PHE A 361 5.42 -1.07 25.78
N GLY A 362 5.57 -1.24 27.10
CA GLY A 362 6.44 -0.44 27.96
C GLY A 362 7.88 -0.97 28.13
N LYS A 363 8.26 -2.07 27.47
CA LYS A 363 9.57 -2.73 27.65
C LYS A 363 10.65 -2.24 26.68
N PHE A 364 10.28 -1.95 25.43
CA PHE A 364 11.20 -1.70 24.31
C PHE A 364 10.79 -0.46 23.48
N GLN A 365 11.07 -0.44 22.18
CA GLN A 365 11.01 0.76 21.34
C GLN A 365 9.60 1.29 21.00
N TRP A 366 8.51 0.61 21.40
CA TRP A 366 7.14 0.95 20.95
C TRP A 366 6.70 2.38 21.29
N VAL A 367 6.96 2.86 22.51
CA VAL A 367 6.61 4.24 22.91
C VAL A 367 7.36 5.26 22.04
N TYR A 368 8.63 5.02 21.75
CA TYR A 368 9.46 5.89 20.93
C TYR A 368 9.04 5.84 19.46
N ALA A 369 8.61 4.68 18.95
CA ALA A 369 8.02 4.55 17.63
C ALA A 369 6.77 5.41 17.49
N VAL A 370 5.85 5.37 18.47
CA VAL A 370 4.67 6.27 18.51
C VAL A 370 5.09 7.75 18.51
N GLN A 371 6.13 8.14 19.25
CA GLN A 371 6.64 9.52 19.23
C GLN A 371 7.21 9.92 17.86
N SER A 372 8.00 9.06 17.21
CA SER A 372 8.51 9.28 15.84
C SER A 372 7.37 9.38 14.82
N MET A 373 6.32 8.55 14.97
CA MET A 373 5.13 8.57 14.12
C MET A 373 4.32 9.87 14.29
N LEU A 374 4.04 10.27 15.53
CA LEU A 374 3.34 11.53 15.83
C LEU A 374 4.11 12.73 15.26
N LYS A 375 5.44 12.74 15.38
CA LYS A 375 6.27 13.78 14.76
C LYS A 375 6.15 13.76 13.24
N ALA A 376 6.40 12.61 12.59
CA ALA A 376 6.38 12.51 11.13
C ALA A 376 5.00 12.81 10.53
N ALA A 377 3.93 12.42 11.22
CA ALA A 377 2.55 12.79 10.88
C ALA A 377 2.35 14.30 10.94
N LYS A 378 2.75 14.96 12.04
CA LYS A 378 2.63 16.42 12.22
C LYS A 378 3.50 17.21 11.24
N ASP A 379 4.72 16.75 10.95
CA ASP A 379 5.56 17.26 9.87
C ASP A 379 4.80 17.19 8.52
N MET A 380 4.14 16.06 8.24
CA MET A 380 3.39 15.80 7.00
C MET A 380 1.96 16.34 6.97
N MET A 381 1.53 17.11 7.98
CA MET A 381 0.35 17.99 7.91
C MET A 381 0.71 19.39 7.37
N ALA A 382 1.99 19.67 7.14
CA ALA A 382 2.44 20.98 6.67
C ALA A 382 1.97 21.28 5.23
N PRO A 383 1.41 22.48 4.97
CA PRO A 383 1.04 22.92 3.63
C PRO A 383 2.27 23.15 2.74
N THR A 384 2.05 23.34 1.44
CA THR A 384 3.14 23.67 0.49
C THR A 384 3.64 25.11 0.63
N TYR A 385 2.80 26.01 1.16
CA TYR A 385 3.06 27.43 1.32
C TYR A 385 2.64 27.91 2.72
N ASP A 386 3.32 28.92 3.25
CA ASP A 386 2.83 29.70 4.40
C ASP A 386 1.76 30.74 3.98
N ASP A 387 1.17 31.45 4.95
CA ASP A 387 0.08 32.41 4.72
C ASP A 387 0.51 33.61 3.86
N GLU A 388 1.80 33.95 3.85
CA GLU A 388 2.40 34.94 2.93
C GLU A 388 2.63 34.39 1.50
N GLY A 389 2.34 33.11 1.25
CA GLY A 389 2.52 32.46 -0.05
C GLY A 389 3.96 32.06 -0.38
N LYS A 390 4.87 32.05 0.60
CA LYS A 390 6.24 31.55 0.44
C LYS A 390 6.24 30.02 0.59
N ARG A 391 6.95 29.35 -0.32
CA ARG A 391 7.06 27.88 -0.32
C ARG A 391 7.81 27.40 0.93
N LEU A 392 7.22 26.46 1.66
CA LEU A 392 7.85 25.80 2.80
C LEU A 392 8.88 24.76 2.35
N GLN A 393 9.81 24.41 3.24
CA GLN A 393 10.73 23.30 3.01
C GLN A 393 9.96 21.99 3.27
N PRO A 394 9.84 21.07 2.29
CA PRO A 394 9.19 19.79 2.54
C PRO A 394 10.00 18.96 3.55
N PRO A 395 9.33 18.30 4.53
CA PRO A 395 10.01 17.46 5.53
C PRO A 395 10.50 16.13 4.94
N TYR A 396 9.83 15.67 3.87
CA TYR A 396 10.15 14.46 3.12
C TYR A 396 10.20 14.75 1.62
N THR A 397 11.14 14.13 0.90
CA THR A 397 11.20 14.14 -0.58
C THR A 397 11.73 12.81 -1.10
N PHE A 398 11.22 12.33 -2.24
CA PHE A 398 11.65 11.08 -2.86
C PHE A 398 11.75 11.21 -4.39
N ASN A 399 12.86 10.81 -4.98
CA ASN A 399 13.01 10.77 -6.44
C ASN A 399 13.76 9.53 -6.92
N SER A 400 13.18 8.78 -7.86
CA SER A 400 13.75 7.57 -8.46
C SER A 400 13.89 7.67 -9.99
N MET A 401 14.89 6.96 -10.53
CA MET A 401 15.13 6.84 -11.98
C MET A 401 14.30 5.71 -12.60
N THR A 402 13.01 5.97 -12.77
CA THR A 402 12.01 4.98 -13.23
C THR A 402 11.47 5.26 -14.63
N ARG A 403 10.80 4.27 -15.23
CA ARG A 403 9.90 4.42 -16.39
C ARG A 403 8.42 4.42 -16.02
N THR A 404 8.09 4.02 -14.80
CA THR A 404 6.72 3.98 -14.26
C THR A 404 6.44 5.30 -13.57
N MET A 405 5.44 6.04 -14.05
CA MET A 405 5.14 7.40 -13.56
C MET A 405 4.85 7.44 -12.04
N THR A 406 4.26 6.37 -11.51
CA THR A 406 3.87 6.24 -10.10
C THR A 406 4.99 5.76 -9.17
N SER A 407 6.22 5.54 -9.64
CA SER A 407 7.34 5.12 -8.79
C SER A 407 8.34 6.26 -8.48
N THR A 408 7.92 7.53 -8.60
CA THR A 408 8.75 8.70 -8.31
C THR A 408 7.87 9.95 -8.11
N LEU A 409 8.16 10.81 -7.13
CA LEU A 409 7.30 11.98 -6.87
C LEU A 409 7.52 13.12 -7.87
N ASN A 410 6.41 13.79 -8.17
CA ASN A 410 6.37 15.02 -8.97
C ASN A 410 7.21 16.16 -8.37
N LEU A 411 7.38 17.22 -9.19
CA LEU A 411 8.04 18.47 -8.82
C LEU A 411 9.45 18.28 -8.22
N VAL A 412 10.27 17.46 -8.88
CA VAL A 412 11.63 17.09 -8.43
C VAL A 412 11.62 16.39 -7.07
N GLY A 413 10.69 15.45 -6.89
CA GLY A 413 10.58 14.60 -5.73
C GLY A 413 9.86 15.19 -4.52
N THR A 414 9.27 16.40 -4.63
CA THR A 414 8.62 17.09 -3.50
C THR A 414 7.10 16.92 -3.45
N GLY A 415 6.53 16.17 -4.39
CA GLY A 415 5.10 15.86 -4.43
C GLY A 415 4.25 16.90 -5.16
N ASN A 416 2.93 16.76 -5.06
CA ASN A 416 1.96 17.72 -5.59
C ASN A 416 1.57 18.76 -4.53
N PRO A 417 1.22 20.01 -4.90
CA PRO A 417 0.87 21.04 -3.91
C PRO A 417 -0.39 20.70 -3.11
N VAL A 418 -0.35 21.00 -1.81
CA VAL A 418 -1.46 20.83 -0.86
C VAL A 418 -1.64 22.04 0.07
N ALA A 419 -2.88 22.28 0.47
CA ALA A 419 -3.27 23.22 1.54
C ALA A 419 -3.25 22.54 2.92
N ARG A 420 -3.35 23.30 4.02
CA ARG A 420 -3.50 22.70 5.36
C ARG A 420 -4.95 22.27 5.56
N THR A 421 -5.15 21.01 5.92
CA THR A 421 -6.49 20.39 6.11
C THR A 421 -6.69 19.80 7.51
N GLY A 422 -5.62 19.44 8.22
CA GLY A 422 -5.69 18.58 9.42
C GLY A 422 -5.57 17.08 9.12
N MET A 423 -5.61 16.68 7.85
CA MET A 423 -5.15 15.35 7.41
C MET A 423 -3.63 15.30 7.25
N VAL A 424 -3.08 14.10 7.34
CA VAL A 424 -1.66 13.79 7.10
C VAL A 424 -1.46 13.41 5.63
N ARG A 425 -0.41 13.93 4.99
CA ARG A 425 -0.04 13.57 3.62
C ARG A 425 0.50 12.14 3.55
N SER A 426 0.02 11.36 2.58
CA SER A 426 0.59 10.10 2.12
C SER A 426 0.97 10.26 0.64
N PRO A 427 2.22 10.63 0.32
CA PRO A 427 2.68 10.80 -1.06
C PRO A 427 2.64 9.51 -1.89
N PHE A 428 2.65 8.36 -1.22
CA PHE A 428 2.42 7.03 -1.79
C PHE A 428 1.21 6.35 -1.15
N ARG A 429 0.73 5.30 -1.82
CA ARG A 429 -0.44 4.48 -1.48
C ARG A 429 -0.04 3.13 -0.90
N PRO A 430 -1.00 2.38 -0.32
CA PRO A 430 -0.86 0.95 -0.02
C PRO A 430 -0.49 0.05 -1.20
N SER A 431 -0.50 0.57 -2.44
CA SER A 431 -0.05 -0.11 -3.67
C SER A 431 1.39 0.26 -4.10
N ASP A 432 2.16 0.93 -3.24
CA ASP A 432 3.50 1.45 -3.54
C ASP A 432 3.56 2.47 -4.72
N ASP A 433 2.40 2.89 -5.23
CA ASP A 433 2.23 3.95 -6.24
C ASP A 433 2.11 5.33 -5.58
N THR A 434 2.62 6.38 -6.23
CA THR A 434 2.36 7.77 -5.81
C THR A 434 0.89 8.15 -5.88
N SER A 435 0.40 8.82 -4.85
CA SER A 435 -0.92 9.44 -4.77
C SER A 435 -1.07 10.59 -5.78
N VAL A 436 -2.27 10.85 -6.31
CA VAL A 436 -2.52 11.99 -7.22
C VAL A 436 -2.73 13.27 -6.42
N PHE A 437 -3.48 13.20 -5.32
CA PHE A 437 -3.48 14.21 -4.27
C PHE A 437 -3.07 13.54 -2.96
N GLU A 438 -2.34 14.24 -2.09
CA GLU A 438 -1.59 13.55 -1.03
C GLU A 438 -2.40 13.31 0.24
N PHE A 439 -3.58 13.92 0.44
CA PHE A 439 -4.48 13.49 1.51
C PHE A 439 -5.26 12.26 1.06
N LEU A 440 -4.55 11.12 1.07
CA LEU A 440 -5.10 9.80 0.81
C LEU A 440 -6.07 9.42 1.95
N VAL A 441 -7.35 9.38 1.61
CA VAL A 441 -8.44 9.33 2.59
C VAL A 441 -8.44 8.00 3.36
N PRO A 442 -8.34 6.80 2.71
CA PRO A 442 -8.31 5.53 3.44
C PRO A 442 -7.14 5.38 4.43
N ALA A 443 -5.96 5.91 4.09
CA ALA A 443 -4.80 5.84 4.99
C ALA A 443 -4.97 6.76 6.21
N ASN A 444 -5.58 7.94 6.02
CA ASN A 444 -5.97 8.82 7.13
C ASN A 444 -7.07 8.19 8.00
N MET A 445 -8.05 7.50 7.41
CA MET A 445 -9.06 6.72 8.16
C MET A 445 -8.41 5.65 9.04
N MET A 446 -7.48 4.86 8.49
CA MET A 446 -6.78 3.80 9.22
C MET A 446 -5.89 4.35 10.34
N PHE A 447 -5.11 5.40 10.06
CA PHE A 447 -4.24 6.00 11.06
C PHE A 447 -5.03 6.66 12.20
N SER A 448 -6.08 7.45 11.88
CA SER A 448 -6.99 8.02 12.88
C SER A 448 -7.59 6.94 13.80
N ARG A 449 -8.15 5.86 13.22
CA ARG A 449 -8.77 4.76 13.98
C ARG A 449 -7.79 4.12 14.96
N TYR A 450 -6.64 3.64 14.49
CA TYR A 450 -5.72 2.89 15.34
C TYR A 450 -4.88 3.78 16.26
N LEU A 451 -4.67 5.06 15.94
CA LEU A 451 -4.06 6.02 16.86
C LEU A 451 -4.94 6.29 18.08
N ASN A 452 -6.25 6.47 17.89
CA ASN A 452 -7.21 6.53 19.00
C ASN A 452 -7.20 5.25 19.85
N ASP A 453 -7.32 4.09 19.21
CA ASP A 453 -7.48 2.83 19.95
C ASP A 453 -6.22 2.43 20.71
N THR A 454 -5.02 2.69 20.15
CA THR A 454 -3.75 2.41 20.83
C THR A 454 -3.40 3.43 21.92
N ALA A 455 -4.08 4.59 22.00
CA ALA A 455 -3.96 5.48 23.16
C ALA A 455 -4.40 4.79 24.47
N ALA A 456 -5.35 3.85 24.41
CA ALA A 456 -5.76 3.03 25.55
C ALA A 456 -4.71 1.95 25.96
N ILE A 457 -3.70 1.70 25.12
CA ILE A 457 -2.49 0.96 25.49
C ILE A 457 -1.51 1.93 26.18
N MET A 458 -1.30 3.13 25.59
CA MET A 458 -0.39 4.15 26.13
C MET A 458 -0.74 4.57 27.57
N ASP A 459 -2.04 4.75 27.89
CA ASP A 459 -2.55 5.01 29.25
C ASP A 459 -2.03 4.01 30.31
N LYS A 460 -1.75 2.76 29.91
CA LYS A 460 -1.38 1.67 30.81
C LYS A 460 0.13 1.54 31.02
N ILE A 461 0.94 2.26 30.25
CA ILE A 461 2.40 2.19 30.33
C ILE A 461 2.87 3.14 31.44
N THR A 462 3.17 2.58 32.62
CA THR A 462 3.60 3.31 33.83
C THR A 462 4.81 4.26 33.65
N LYS A 463 5.56 4.13 32.55
CA LYS A 463 6.72 4.97 32.21
C LYS A 463 6.50 5.85 30.96
N ALA A 464 5.29 5.90 30.40
CA ALA A 464 5.01 6.74 29.24
C ALA A 464 5.18 8.24 29.56
N PRO A 465 5.61 9.06 28.59
CA PRO A 465 5.58 10.52 28.72
C PRO A 465 4.17 11.02 29.05
N GLN A 466 4.07 11.92 30.03
CA GLN A 466 2.78 12.48 30.45
C GLN A 466 2.11 13.24 29.30
N GLY A 467 0.84 12.92 29.02
CA GLY A 467 0.04 13.53 27.96
C GLY A 467 0.17 12.87 26.58
N LEU A 468 1.10 11.93 26.38
CA LEU A 468 1.30 11.28 25.07
C LEU A 468 0.06 10.51 24.58
N ALA A 469 -0.68 9.88 25.49
CA ALA A 469 -1.94 9.20 25.15
C ALA A 469 -3.05 10.18 24.72
N ASP A 470 -3.03 11.41 25.25
CA ASP A 470 -3.99 12.44 24.88
C ASP A 470 -3.59 13.10 23.55
N GLU A 471 -2.29 13.31 23.31
CA GLU A 471 -1.75 13.73 22.01
C GLU A 471 -2.13 12.77 20.87
N MET A 472 -2.18 11.46 21.14
CA MET A 472 -2.68 10.44 20.19
C MET A 472 -4.18 10.63 19.88
N ARG A 473 -5.01 10.91 20.90
CA ARG A 473 -6.46 11.14 20.76
C ARG A 473 -6.77 12.44 20.03
N ASP A 474 -6.07 13.51 20.37
CA ASP A 474 -6.24 14.83 19.78
C ASP A 474 -5.90 14.79 18.28
N LEU A 475 -4.76 14.18 17.90
CA LEU A 475 -4.41 14.03 16.48
C LEU A 475 -5.36 13.08 15.74
N ALA A 476 -5.79 11.97 16.37
CA ALA A 476 -6.79 11.09 15.77
C ALA A 476 -8.11 11.81 15.48
N THR A 477 -8.49 12.77 16.35
CA THR A 477 -9.68 13.60 16.22
C THR A 477 -9.51 14.68 15.16
N GLU A 478 -8.38 15.42 15.13
CA GLU A 478 -8.09 16.41 14.07
C GLU A 478 -8.16 15.77 12.67
N ILE A 479 -7.60 14.56 12.52
CA ILE A 479 -7.66 13.81 11.26
C ILE A 479 -9.09 13.34 10.95
N HIS A 480 -9.88 12.90 11.95
CA HIS A 480 -11.27 12.49 11.73
C HIS A 480 -12.12 13.66 11.24
N ASP A 481 -12.07 14.80 11.92
CA ASP A 481 -12.86 15.99 11.55
C ASP A 481 -12.43 16.55 10.19
N ALA A 482 -11.12 16.55 9.90
CA ALA A 482 -10.57 16.93 8.59
C ALA A 482 -11.05 16.02 7.44
N ILE A 483 -11.23 14.71 7.67
CA ILE A 483 -11.87 13.80 6.70
C ILE A 483 -13.33 14.22 6.47
N GLN A 484 -14.08 14.53 7.54
CA GLN A 484 -15.50 14.90 7.42
C GLN A 484 -15.71 16.26 6.73
N GLU A 485 -14.80 17.22 6.91
CA GLU A 485 -14.84 18.53 6.23
C GLU A 485 -14.37 18.44 4.77
N HIS A 486 -13.22 17.82 4.50
CA HIS A 486 -12.54 17.95 3.20
C HIS A 486 -12.72 16.75 2.26
N ALA A 487 -12.96 15.54 2.79
CA ALA A 487 -13.04 14.31 1.99
C ALA A 487 -14.47 13.85 1.68
N VAL A 488 -15.51 14.33 2.37
CA VAL A 488 -16.90 13.98 2.06
C VAL A 488 -17.48 14.91 0.99
N ILE A 489 -17.50 14.44 -0.25
CA ILE A 489 -17.83 15.20 -1.45
C ILE A 489 -19.24 14.85 -1.97
N THR A 490 -19.75 15.65 -2.92
CA THR A 490 -20.99 15.34 -3.64
C THR A 490 -20.68 14.58 -4.92
N GLY A 491 -21.09 13.31 -4.98
CA GLY A 491 -20.86 12.42 -6.12
C GLY A 491 -21.65 12.79 -7.37
N SER A 492 -21.34 12.11 -8.48
CA SER A 492 -21.92 12.36 -9.81
C SER A 492 -23.45 12.11 -9.94
N ASP A 493 -24.06 11.55 -8.91
CA ASP A 493 -25.51 11.29 -8.75
C ASP A 493 -26.14 12.15 -7.63
N GLY A 494 -25.39 13.11 -7.08
CA GLY A 494 -25.83 14.02 -6.02
C GLY A 494 -25.78 13.44 -4.61
N GLN A 495 -25.29 12.21 -4.41
CA GLN A 495 -25.14 11.61 -3.08
C GLN A 495 -23.86 12.08 -2.38
N ARG A 496 -23.85 12.13 -1.05
CA ARG A 496 -22.58 12.31 -0.30
C ARG A 496 -21.79 11.02 -0.31
N MET A 497 -20.51 11.09 -0.67
CA MET A 497 -19.56 9.96 -0.69
C MET A 497 -18.16 10.46 -0.31
N TYR A 498 -17.25 9.57 0.09
CA TYR A 498 -15.85 9.91 0.30
C TYR A 498 -15.11 9.97 -1.04
N ALA A 499 -14.25 10.98 -1.22
CA ALA A 499 -13.19 10.95 -2.23
C ALA A 499 -12.09 9.96 -1.83
N TYR A 500 -11.30 9.47 -2.80
CA TYR A 500 -10.15 8.61 -2.53
C TYR A 500 -8.94 9.43 -2.08
N GLU A 501 -8.71 10.58 -2.72
CA GLU A 501 -7.66 11.54 -2.38
C GLU A 501 -8.17 12.97 -2.56
N VAL A 502 -7.67 13.91 -1.75
CA VAL A 502 -7.89 15.37 -1.91
C VAL A 502 -6.61 16.19 -1.67
N ASP A 503 -6.60 17.45 -2.10
CA ASP A 503 -5.46 18.38 -1.96
C ASP A 503 -5.69 19.56 -0.98
N GLY A 504 -6.92 19.75 -0.50
CA GLY A 504 -7.34 20.90 0.30
C GLY A 504 -7.55 22.21 -0.49
N PHE A 505 -7.21 22.25 -1.79
CA PHE A 505 -7.55 23.34 -2.72
C PHE A 505 -8.85 23.10 -3.49
N GLY A 506 -9.36 21.86 -3.48
CA GLY A 506 -10.59 21.44 -4.16
C GLY A 506 -10.37 20.37 -5.24
N GLY A 507 -9.14 19.91 -5.44
CA GLY A 507 -8.84 18.69 -6.19
C GLY A 507 -9.36 17.46 -5.45
N GLN A 508 -10.02 16.57 -6.20
CA GLN A 508 -10.68 15.37 -5.70
C GLN A 508 -10.43 14.22 -6.68
N ASN A 509 -9.87 13.11 -6.20
CA ASN A 509 -9.73 11.88 -6.98
C ASN A 509 -10.91 10.94 -6.64
N LEU A 510 -11.72 10.59 -7.64
CA LEU A 510 -12.89 9.72 -7.49
C LEU A 510 -12.58 8.35 -8.11
N MET A 511 -12.10 7.45 -7.26
CA MET A 511 -11.78 6.05 -7.59
C MET A 511 -11.86 5.20 -6.30
N ASP A 512 -11.41 3.95 -6.38
CA ASP A 512 -10.81 3.26 -5.23
C ASP A 512 -9.68 2.35 -5.75
N ASP A 513 -8.84 1.88 -4.84
CA ASP A 513 -7.77 0.91 -5.10
C ASP A 513 -8.08 -0.44 -4.42
N ALA A 514 -7.35 -1.49 -4.80
CA ALA A 514 -7.50 -2.82 -4.24
C ALA A 514 -6.78 -3.03 -2.90
N ASN A 515 -5.70 -2.29 -2.66
CA ASN A 515 -4.85 -2.49 -1.49
C ASN A 515 -5.48 -1.86 -0.24
N VAL A 516 -5.41 -2.57 0.89
CA VAL A 516 -5.96 -2.09 2.16
C VAL A 516 -4.93 -1.22 2.88
N PRO A 517 -5.28 -0.04 3.40
CA PRO A 517 -6.62 0.56 3.42
C PRO A 517 -7.09 1.16 2.08
N SER A 518 -8.30 0.78 1.68
CA SER A 518 -9.10 1.33 0.58
C SER A 518 -10.44 1.89 1.11
N LEU A 519 -11.16 2.69 0.30
CA LEU A 519 -12.47 3.21 0.71
C LEU A 519 -13.47 2.07 0.99
N LEU A 520 -13.43 1.01 0.17
CA LEU A 520 -14.23 -0.20 0.37
C LEU A 520 -13.97 -0.84 1.74
N SER A 521 -12.72 -0.77 2.22
CA SER A 521 -12.26 -1.39 3.47
C SER A 521 -12.61 -0.63 4.76
N ALA A 522 -13.19 0.57 4.69
CA ALA A 522 -13.42 1.40 5.88
C ALA A 522 -14.14 0.69 7.06
N PRO A 523 -15.12 -0.23 6.83
CA PRO A 523 -15.69 -1.05 7.92
C PRO A 523 -14.86 -2.28 8.32
N PHE A 524 -13.98 -2.78 7.45
CA PHE A 524 -13.06 -3.88 7.80
C PHE A 524 -11.98 -3.41 8.79
N ILE A 525 -11.44 -2.20 8.58
CA ILE A 525 -10.54 -1.53 9.53
C ILE A 525 -11.29 -0.89 10.72
N GLY A 526 -12.63 -0.95 10.75
CA GLY A 526 -13.46 -0.42 11.83
C GLY A 526 -13.56 1.11 11.90
N TYR A 527 -13.20 1.86 10.86
CA TYR A 527 -13.36 3.33 10.86
C TYR A 527 -14.82 3.78 10.67
N LEU A 528 -15.65 2.98 9.97
CA LEU A 528 -17.09 3.23 9.78
C LEU A 528 -17.92 1.96 9.97
N GLU A 529 -19.20 2.11 10.33
CA GLU A 529 -20.17 1.02 10.28
C GLU A 529 -20.61 0.75 8.82
N LYS A 530 -20.98 -0.50 8.50
CA LYS A 530 -21.45 -0.87 7.14
C LYS A 530 -22.72 -0.12 6.74
N GLU A 531 -23.50 0.29 7.72
CA GLU A 531 -24.78 0.97 7.59
C GLU A 531 -24.64 2.48 7.30
N ASP A 532 -23.45 3.07 7.49
CA ASP A 532 -23.21 4.52 7.27
C ASP A 532 -23.63 4.95 5.86
N GLU A 533 -24.33 6.08 5.77
CA GLU A 533 -24.93 6.56 4.53
C GLU A 533 -23.84 6.97 3.52
N VAL A 534 -22.80 7.65 4.00
CA VAL A 534 -21.68 8.12 3.16
C VAL A 534 -20.86 6.93 2.68
N TYR A 535 -20.53 5.97 3.56
CA TYR A 535 -19.89 4.71 3.18
C TYR A 535 -20.72 3.93 2.16
N ARG A 536 -22.03 3.78 2.35
CA ARG A 536 -22.87 2.99 1.42
C ARG A 536 -22.97 3.61 0.03
N ASN A 537 -23.06 4.94 -0.05
CA ASN A 537 -22.97 5.67 -1.32
C ASN A 537 -21.59 5.49 -1.96
N THR A 538 -20.52 5.57 -1.16
CA THR A 538 -19.14 5.34 -1.59
C THR A 538 -18.96 3.92 -2.15
N ARG A 539 -19.37 2.88 -1.40
CA ARG A 539 -19.38 1.47 -1.82
C ARG A 539 -20.12 1.29 -3.15
N GLN A 540 -21.29 1.92 -3.31
CA GLN A 540 -22.05 1.85 -4.56
C GLN A 540 -21.31 2.52 -5.74
N PHE A 541 -20.56 3.59 -5.51
CA PHE A 541 -19.67 4.17 -6.52
C PHE A 541 -18.50 3.22 -6.84
N VAL A 542 -17.80 2.72 -5.81
CA VAL A 542 -16.59 1.89 -5.90
C VAL A 542 -16.83 0.58 -6.65
N LEU A 543 -17.94 -0.10 -6.38
CA LEU A 543 -18.33 -1.36 -7.00
C LEU A 543 -19.16 -1.15 -8.28
N SER A 544 -18.85 -0.11 -9.06
CA SER A 544 -19.59 0.25 -10.27
C SER A 544 -18.69 0.70 -11.41
N ALA A 545 -19.27 0.78 -12.61
CA ALA A 545 -18.62 1.35 -13.80
C ALA A 545 -18.22 2.84 -13.68
N LYS A 546 -18.53 3.52 -12.56
CA LYS A 546 -18.06 4.88 -12.28
C LYS A 546 -16.64 4.90 -11.71
N ASN A 547 -16.23 3.86 -10.97
CA ASN A 547 -14.86 3.69 -10.53
C ASN A 547 -14.01 3.23 -11.73
N PRO A 548 -12.97 3.97 -12.15
CA PRO A 548 -12.14 3.58 -13.30
C PRO A 548 -11.41 2.24 -13.10
N TRP A 549 -11.22 1.79 -11.86
CA TRP A 549 -10.52 0.54 -11.52
C TRP A 549 -11.45 -0.64 -11.21
N PHE A 550 -12.78 -0.50 -11.32
CA PHE A 550 -13.69 -1.64 -11.13
C PHE A 550 -13.71 -2.56 -12.37
N ALA A 551 -12.80 -3.54 -12.36
CA ALA A 551 -12.62 -4.54 -13.39
C ALA A 551 -13.77 -5.56 -13.37
N ARG A 552 -14.26 -5.92 -14.57
CA ARG A 552 -15.48 -6.71 -14.75
C ARG A 552 -15.37 -7.68 -15.92
N GLY A 553 -15.97 -8.85 -15.77
CA GLY A 553 -15.94 -9.92 -16.77
C GLY A 553 -16.54 -11.23 -16.24
N PRO A 554 -16.46 -12.33 -17.01
CA PRO A 554 -17.02 -13.62 -16.59
C PRO A 554 -16.24 -14.33 -15.47
N VAL A 555 -14.96 -13.99 -15.24
CA VAL A 555 -14.10 -14.73 -14.29
C VAL A 555 -14.16 -14.15 -12.87
N ILE A 556 -13.99 -12.83 -12.75
CA ILE A 556 -13.93 -12.12 -11.46
C ILE A 556 -14.26 -10.64 -11.63
N ASN A 557 -15.06 -10.09 -10.72
CA ASN A 557 -15.58 -8.72 -10.74
C ASN A 557 -15.20 -7.98 -9.45
N ALA A 558 -14.06 -7.29 -9.45
CA ALA A 558 -13.53 -6.60 -8.28
C ALA A 558 -12.78 -5.32 -8.64
N VAL A 559 -12.45 -4.51 -7.63
CA VAL A 559 -11.53 -3.37 -7.80
C VAL A 559 -10.13 -3.90 -8.16
N GLY A 560 -9.45 -3.21 -9.06
CA GLY A 560 -8.04 -3.43 -9.40
C GLY A 560 -7.16 -2.27 -8.92
N SER A 561 -6.00 -2.08 -9.56
CA SER A 561 -5.08 -0.99 -9.24
C SER A 561 -4.39 -0.42 -10.49
N PRO A 562 -4.06 0.88 -10.53
CA PRO A 562 -3.11 1.45 -11.49
C PRO A 562 -1.75 0.73 -11.52
N HIS A 563 -1.35 0.05 -10.44
CA HIS A 563 -0.09 -0.69 -10.34
C HIS A 563 0.12 -1.72 -11.48
N ILE A 564 -0.97 -2.31 -11.98
CA ILE A 564 -0.93 -3.36 -13.01
C ILE A 564 -1.49 -2.87 -14.36
N LYS A 565 -2.82 -2.81 -14.52
CA LYS A 565 -3.53 -2.30 -15.70
C LYS A 565 -5.07 -2.33 -15.48
N PRO A 566 -5.85 -1.51 -16.21
CA PRO A 566 -7.31 -1.66 -16.26
C PRO A 566 -7.72 -3.08 -16.70
N GLY A 567 -8.74 -3.65 -16.05
CA GLY A 567 -9.24 -5.00 -16.33
C GLY A 567 -8.52 -6.14 -15.59
N ALA A 568 -7.47 -5.84 -14.82
CA ALA A 568 -6.92 -6.75 -13.83
C ALA A 568 -7.62 -6.52 -12.48
N ALA A 569 -8.55 -7.40 -12.12
CA ALA A 569 -9.22 -7.40 -10.82
C ALA A 569 -8.31 -8.00 -9.76
N TRP A 570 -8.31 -7.48 -8.54
CA TRP A 570 -7.49 -8.00 -7.45
C TRP A 570 -8.34 -8.85 -6.49
N PRO A 571 -7.96 -10.11 -6.19
CA PRO A 571 -8.66 -10.96 -5.23
C PRO A 571 -8.88 -10.31 -3.85
N MET A 572 -7.92 -9.51 -3.38
CA MET A 572 -8.04 -8.76 -2.12
C MET A 572 -9.26 -7.84 -2.08
N ALA A 573 -9.58 -7.14 -3.18
CA ALA A 573 -10.76 -6.28 -3.23
C ALA A 573 -12.07 -7.08 -3.16
N SER A 574 -12.12 -8.28 -3.76
CA SER A 574 -13.26 -9.20 -3.66
C SER A 574 -13.41 -9.76 -2.23
N ILE A 575 -12.30 -10.08 -1.58
CA ILE A 575 -12.28 -10.51 -0.17
C ILE A 575 -12.81 -9.40 0.75
N ILE A 576 -12.32 -8.16 0.59
CA ILE A 576 -12.82 -7.02 1.35
C ILE A 576 -14.30 -6.75 1.03
N GLN A 577 -14.74 -6.88 -0.22
CA GLN A 577 -16.16 -6.78 -0.60
C GLN A 577 -17.04 -7.74 0.22
N ILE A 578 -16.59 -8.99 0.41
CA ILE A 578 -17.27 -10.03 1.21
C ILE A 578 -17.31 -9.67 2.70
N MET A 579 -16.19 -9.23 3.27
CA MET A 579 -16.10 -8.88 4.70
C MET A 579 -16.96 -7.65 5.05
N THR A 580 -17.09 -6.71 4.11
CA THR A 580 -17.79 -5.43 4.29
C THR A 580 -19.25 -5.41 3.80
N THR A 581 -19.82 -6.58 3.45
CA THR A 581 -21.27 -6.74 3.18
C THR A 581 -21.91 -7.75 4.12
N ASP A 582 -23.24 -7.77 4.16
CA ASP A 582 -24.05 -8.81 4.80
C ASP A 582 -25.08 -9.45 3.86
N ASN A 583 -25.08 -9.04 2.58
CA ASN A 583 -25.86 -9.63 1.49
C ASN A 583 -25.30 -11.01 1.12
N GLU A 584 -26.02 -12.08 1.48
CA GLU A 584 -25.54 -13.45 1.24
C GLU A 584 -25.34 -13.79 -0.25
N THR A 585 -26.08 -13.16 -1.17
CA THR A 585 -25.92 -13.39 -2.61
C THR A 585 -24.63 -12.75 -3.13
N GLU A 586 -24.33 -11.53 -2.69
CA GLU A 586 -23.05 -10.86 -2.99
C GLU A 586 -21.87 -11.70 -2.48
N ILE A 587 -21.94 -12.15 -1.23
CA ILE A 587 -20.91 -13.03 -0.63
C ILE A 587 -20.75 -14.32 -1.43
N GLN A 588 -21.86 -14.98 -1.82
CA GLN A 588 -21.80 -16.24 -2.57
C GLN A 588 -21.23 -16.07 -3.97
N THR A 589 -21.54 -14.97 -4.67
CA THR A 589 -20.98 -14.66 -5.99
C THR A 589 -19.48 -14.37 -5.90
N SER A 590 -19.07 -13.41 -5.07
CA SER A 590 -17.66 -13.04 -4.92
C SER A 590 -16.79 -14.21 -4.43
N LEU A 591 -17.32 -15.04 -3.52
CA LEU A 591 -16.60 -16.24 -3.04
C LEU A 591 -16.53 -17.34 -4.12
N ALA A 592 -17.55 -17.48 -4.97
CA ALA A 592 -17.50 -18.41 -6.09
C ALA A 592 -16.44 -18.00 -7.12
N GLU A 593 -16.41 -16.71 -7.50
CA GLU A 593 -15.40 -16.16 -8.40
C GLU A 593 -13.99 -16.47 -7.88
N LEU A 594 -13.70 -16.14 -6.60
CA LEU A 594 -12.42 -16.43 -5.95
C LEU A 594 -12.04 -17.92 -5.96
N VAL A 595 -12.99 -18.85 -5.79
CA VAL A 595 -12.73 -20.30 -5.88
C VAL A 595 -12.38 -20.71 -7.31
N THR A 596 -13.10 -20.17 -8.31
CA THR A 596 -12.91 -20.51 -9.73
C THR A 596 -11.69 -19.85 -10.38
N SER A 597 -11.23 -18.70 -9.88
CA SER A 597 -10.24 -17.86 -10.56
C SER A 597 -8.78 -18.22 -10.27
N THR A 598 -8.49 -19.22 -9.42
CA THR A 598 -7.11 -19.52 -8.96
C THR A 598 -6.17 -20.17 -10.01
N ASP A 599 -6.62 -20.36 -11.25
CA ASP A 599 -5.90 -21.04 -12.34
C ASP A 599 -5.44 -22.47 -11.99
N GLY A 600 -6.22 -23.17 -11.15
CA GLY A 600 -5.90 -24.51 -10.63
C GLY A 600 -4.84 -24.53 -9.52
N LEU A 601 -4.21 -23.39 -9.22
CA LEU A 601 -3.10 -23.33 -8.27
C LEU A 601 -3.56 -23.40 -6.80
N GLY A 602 -4.77 -22.95 -6.49
CA GLY A 602 -5.31 -22.98 -5.12
C GLY A 602 -4.71 -21.94 -4.17
N LEU A 603 -4.24 -20.81 -4.70
CA LEU A 603 -3.73 -19.64 -3.96
C LEU A 603 -4.45 -18.37 -4.43
N MET A 604 -4.31 -17.30 -3.66
CA MET A 604 -4.72 -15.95 -4.07
C MET A 604 -3.56 -15.26 -4.80
N HIS A 605 -3.84 -14.83 -6.02
CA HIS A 605 -2.95 -13.99 -6.83
C HIS A 605 -3.06 -12.51 -6.41
N GLU A 606 -2.10 -11.70 -6.83
CA GLU A 606 -2.18 -10.24 -6.70
C GLU A 606 -3.29 -9.67 -7.59
N SER A 607 -3.24 -9.98 -8.89
CA SER A 607 -4.28 -9.59 -9.84
C SER A 607 -4.62 -10.72 -10.82
N ILE A 608 -5.82 -10.66 -11.39
CA ILE A 608 -6.37 -11.64 -12.33
C ILE A 608 -7.13 -10.87 -13.43
N ASN A 609 -6.91 -11.21 -14.70
CA ASN A 609 -7.68 -10.67 -15.81
C ASN A 609 -9.14 -11.12 -15.72
N SER A 610 -10.08 -10.18 -15.55
CA SER A 610 -11.53 -10.47 -15.44
C SER A 610 -12.13 -11.26 -16.62
N LEU A 611 -11.44 -11.28 -17.77
CA LEU A 611 -11.85 -12.03 -18.96
C LEU A 611 -11.21 -13.43 -19.08
N LYS A 612 -10.18 -13.75 -18.29
CA LYS A 612 -9.39 -14.99 -18.43
C LYS A 612 -8.58 -15.31 -17.16
N ALA A 613 -8.97 -16.38 -16.46
CA ALA A 613 -8.33 -16.80 -15.20
C ALA A 613 -6.82 -17.04 -15.32
N SER A 614 -6.35 -17.61 -16.44
CA SER A 614 -4.93 -17.93 -16.66
C SER A 614 -4.05 -16.72 -17.07
N GLU A 615 -4.43 -15.52 -16.67
CA GLU A 615 -3.66 -14.28 -16.82
C GLU A 615 -3.68 -13.52 -15.50
N TRP A 616 -2.76 -13.90 -14.61
CA TRP A 616 -2.63 -13.38 -13.24
C TRP A 616 -1.21 -12.84 -12.96
N THR A 617 -1.04 -12.17 -11.82
CA THR A 617 0.26 -11.67 -11.33
C THR A 617 0.57 -12.17 -9.91
N ARG A 618 1.88 -12.35 -9.64
CA ARG A 618 2.51 -12.91 -8.42
C ARG A 618 1.94 -14.24 -7.94
N GLU A 619 2.70 -15.31 -8.18
CA GLU A 619 2.36 -16.66 -7.73
C GLU A 619 2.29 -16.83 -6.19
N TRP A 620 2.92 -15.93 -5.45
CA TRP A 620 3.09 -16.01 -4.01
C TRP A 620 2.94 -14.62 -3.39
N PHE A 621 1.69 -14.25 -3.11
CA PHE A 621 1.37 -13.05 -2.36
C PHE A 621 0.81 -13.43 -0.99
N SER A 622 1.71 -13.53 0.01
CA SER A 622 1.38 -14.04 1.33
C SER A 622 0.32 -13.19 2.06
N TRP A 623 0.24 -11.88 1.80
CA TRP A 623 -0.83 -11.02 2.31
C TRP A 623 -2.20 -11.41 1.76
N ALA A 624 -2.38 -11.50 0.44
CA ALA A 624 -3.65 -11.91 -0.17
C ALA A 624 -4.11 -13.30 0.30
N ASN A 625 -3.16 -14.22 0.49
CA ASN A 625 -3.41 -15.54 1.07
C ASN A 625 -3.91 -15.46 2.52
N GLY A 626 -3.23 -14.70 3.39
CA GLY A 626 -3.65 -14.48 4.78
C GLY A 626 -5.04 -13.83 4.88
N LEU A 627 -5.30 -12.81 4.08
CA LEU A 627 -6.58 -12.09 4.05
C LEU A 627 -7.75 -13.02 3.66
N PHE A 628 -7.54 -13.95 2.72
CA PHE A 628 -8.54 -14.99 2.41
C PHE A 628 -8.78 -15.91 3.61
N GLY A 629 -7.72 -16.35 4.30
CA GLY A 629 -7.84 -17.14 5.53
C GLY A 629 -8.67 -16.43 6.61
N GLN A 630 -8.42 -15.13 6.80
CA GLN A 630 -9.13 -14.27 7.76
C GLN A 630 -10.62 -14.12 7.39
N MET A 631 -10.94 -13.90 6.12
CA MET A 631 -12.33 -13.85 5.62
C MET A 631 -13.08 -15.15 5.89
N ILE A 632 -12.45 -16.32 5.72
CA ILE A 632 -13.09 -17.61 5.98
C ILE A 632 -13.38 -17.79 7.48
N LEU A 633 -12.54 -17.25 8.38
CA LEU A 633 -12.80 -17.24 9.82
C LEU A 633 -13.90 -16.22 10.23
N ASP A 634 -14.00 -15.07 9.57
CA ASP A 634 -15.17 -14.17 9.71
C ASP A 634 -16.46 -14.86 9.24
N LEU A 635 -16.45 -15.50 8.06
CA LEU A 635 -17.61 -16.19 7.52
C LEU A 635 -18.04 -17.39 8.39
N GLU A 636 -17.12 -18.08 9.07
CA GLU A 636 -17.48 -19.06 10.10
C GLU A 636 -18.29 -18.42 11.24
N LYS A 637 -17.81 -17.29 11.78
CA LYS A 637 -18.46 -16.60 12.91
C LYS A 637 -19.80 -15.95 12.52
N ARG A 638 -19.85 -15.33 11.35
CA ARG A 638 -20.91 -14.39 10.93
C ARG A 638 -21.92 -14.98 9.95
N LYS A 639 -21.51 -15.93 9.10
CA LYS A 639 -22.34 -16.54 8.02
C LYS A 639 -22.05 -18.05 7.81
N PRO A 640 -22.01 -18.91 8.86
CA PRO A 640 -21.51 -20.28 8.75
C PRO A 640 -22.25 -21.15 7.70
N ASN A 641 -23.52 -20.84 7.41
CA ASN A 641 -24.30 -21.49 6.36
C ASN A 641 -23.71 -21.32 4.94
N ILE A 642 -22.88 -20.29 4.72
CA ILE A 642 -22.20 -20.08 3.43
C ILE A 642 -21.06 -21.09 3.24
N LEU A 643 -20.30 -21.41 4.30
CA LEU A 643 -19.25 -22.44 4.25
C LEU A 643 -19.81 -23.87 4.09
N LYS A 644 -21.13 -24.05 4.29
CA LYS A 644 -21.88 -25.29 4.02
C LYS A 644 -22.46 -25.38 2.60
N LYS A 645 -22.24 -24.39 1.75
CA LYS A 645 -22.61 -24.43 0.32
C LYS A 645 -21.52 -25.10 -0.50
N SER A 646 -21.83 -25.37 -1.76
CA SER A 646 -20.88 -25.88 -2.75
C SER A 646 -20.85 -24.99 -3.98
N PHE A 647 -19.64 -24.74 -4.48
CA PHE A 647 -19.30 -23.86 -5.59
C PHE A 647 -18.95 -24.66 -6.87
N GLN A 648 -18.91 -25.99 -6.76
CA GLN A 648 -18.66 -26.96 -7.84
C GLN A 648 -19.53 -26.77 -9.09
N ALA A 649 -20.75 -26.25 -8.92
CA ALA A 649 -21.71 -25.99 -10.00
C ALA A 649 -21.59 -24.59 -10.64
N TYR A 650 -20.68 -23.73 -10.16
CA TYR A 650 -20.50 -22.38 -10.71
C TYR A 650 -19.91 -22.44 -12.13
N PRO A 651 -20.37 -21.57 -13.05
CA PRO A 651 -19.69 -21.36 -14.32
C PRO A 651 -18.45 -20.48 -14.10
N GLY A 652 -17.27 -21.01 -14.43
CA GLY A 652 -16.05 -20.23 -14.66
C GLY A 652 -15.74 -20.14 -16.16
#